data_AF-A0A167UIC4-F1
#
_entry.id   AF-A0A167UIC4-F1
#
_cell.length_a   1.000
_cell.length_b   1.000
_cell.length_c   1.000
_cell.angle_alpha   90.00
_cell.angle_beta   90.00
_cell.angle_gamma   90.00
#
_symmetry.space_group_name_H-M   'P 1'
#
loop_
_entity.id
_entity.type
_entity.pdbx_description
1 polymer ?
#
loop_
_entity_poly.entity_id
_entity_poly.type
_entity_poly.pdbx_seq_one_letter_code
_entity_poly.pdbx_strand_id
1 'polypeptide(L)'
;MVFGFSLRRRREPEPEANSPGVLSAADSAPEMLDPAKSADTTAATASGVSPVSGAQVLGNLKQFERRHHLDPNLPIEELDDVDNALHTGNAEKGLAVEQGLIDDNSPYPEVRATVRNYDVDLPANTIRCWTIGMLLCTVGSGINMLFSLRQPSIAVNSYVVQLIAYPLALGWDLIFPDRVWTVFGVRFNLKPGPFNFKEHVIIVVMANASYGSGALYATDVIIAQQVFYKQFFGWAWQILFGITTFCTGYGIAGLSRRFLVWPAAMIWPNNLVSVALFYTLHDHSPSDPAKTNGWRIGRYRWFLIVLGGAFVWYWFPGWIFQGLSIFSFFTWIWPASPIVNQLLGGNSGYALIPLTFDWTIVSGFLGSPLIPPFYAIANTIFGIVVFFIVISLGLHFTNTWYSGYLPVQSSNAFDNTGKTYNVTRILTNFAFDEEKYRNYSPLFLSTQFGLSYGLSFAAVASVIVHVVLYHGKDIWSQFREARRQEDDVHMRMMKKYRDAPDWWYAVLFVVMLGISFGVVCGWPTGFPWWGYIVCIILPLFWTIPVGVIQAITNVQLGLNVLTEFIVGYMLPGRPLAMMMFKNYGYLCMAQALSFAGDLKLGHYMKVPPRTLFFSQLVASIWSAIVQIAVMNWALATIPGICTQDQVDHYTCSGATVFYTASVIWGAIGPARIFSGGAMLAKLQFFWLVGAAAPIVTWFLARRYPRSVWRYVSTPLIFGGSGYLPPATVYIYLCWGVVGTVFNYFIKRRWNGWWLQYNYVTSAALDSGLIFSTLIIFFTLYLTLAQAPEWFGNNGALDTLDMNFKAIQLPLKKGETFGPSSWP
;
A
#
# COMPACT_ATOMS: atom_id res chain seq x y z
N MET A 1 4.71 -19.19 -50.04
CA MET A 1 4.05 -19.25 -51.37
C MET A 1 2.56 -19.09 -51.12
N VAL A 2 1.98 -17.89 -51.28
CA VAL A 2 1.32 -17.35 -52.51
C VAL A 2 0.01 -18.10 -52.76
N PHE A 3 -1.21 -17.55 -52.90
CA PHE A 3 -1.84 -16.21 -52.90
C PHE A 3 -3.37 -16.49 -52.98
N GLY A 4 -4.27 -15.52 -52.74
CA GLY A 4 -5.58 -15.52 -53.44
C GLY A 4 -6.80 -14.93 -52.74
N PHE A 5 -7.08 -13.65 -53.01
CA PHE A 5 -8.36 -12.95 -52.85
C PHE A 5 -9.45 -13.48 -53.82
N SER A 6 -10.75 -13.35 -53.48
CA SER A 6 -11.79 -12.75 -54.37
C SER A 6 -13.18 -12.63 -53.73
N LEU A 7 -13.88 -11.58 -54.17
CA LEU A 7 -15.17 -10.99 -53.80
C LEU A 7 -16.42 -11.60 -54.49
N ARG A 8 -17.60 -11.32 -53.87
CA ARG A 8 -18.92 -10.95 -54.46
C ARG A 8 -19.69 -11.98 -55.34
N ARG A 9 -20.96 -12.25 -54.99
CA ARG A 9 -22.18 -11.59 -55.55
C ARG A 9 -23.49 -12.16 -54.99
N ARG A 10 -24.48 -11.26 -54.87
CA ARG A 10 -25.92 -11.43 -54.62
C ARG A 10 -26.60 -12.39 -55.61
N ARG A 11 -27.69 -13.03 -55.15
CA ARG A 11 -28.94 -13.28 -55.92
C ARG A 11 -30.10 -13.60 -54.96
N GLU A 12 -31.11 -12.75 -54.94
CA GLU A 12 -32.53 -13.11 -54.73
C GLU A 12 -33.13 -13.52 -56.09
N PRO A 13 -34.23 -14.32 -56.16
CA PRO A 13 -35.60 -13.81 -55.99
C PRO A 13 -36.63 -14.75 -55.26
N GLU A 14 -37.56 -14.14 -54.51
CA GLU A 14 -39.05 -14.31 -54.38
C GLU A 14 -39.83 -15.52 -54.99
N PRO A 15 -41.15 -15.74 -54.69
CA PRO A 15 -41.90 -15.88 -53.40
C PRO A 15 -43.01 -17.02 -53.48
N GLU A 16 -44.04 -16.99 -52.61
CA GLU A 16 -45.32 -17.79 -52.59
C GLU A 16 -45.32 -19.18 -51.89
N ALA A 17 -46.34 -19.67 -51.16
CA ALA A 17 -47.63 -19.19 -50.64
C ALA A 17 -48.22 -20.19 -49.57
N ASN A 18 -49.03 -19.67 -48.64
CA ASN A 18 -50.20 -20.23 -47.91
C ASN A 18 -50.26 -21.70 -47.36
N SER A 19 -50.19 -21.81 -46.02
CA SER A 19 -51.11 -22.42 -44.98
C SER A 19 -52.04 -23.64 -45.29
N PRO A 20 -52.61 -24.41 -44.31
CA PRO A 20 -52.70 -24.21 -42.84
C PRO A 20 -52.56 -25.47 -41.91
N GLY A 21 -52.45 -25.22 -40.59
CA GLY A 21 -53.15 -25.99 -39.54
C GLY A 21 -52.38 -27.08 -38.75
N VAL A 22 -52.22 -26.88 -37.43
CA VAL A 22 -52.79 -27.68 -36.32
C VAL A 22 -52.17 -27.23 -34.98
N LEU A 23 -53.04 -27.12 -33.96
CA LEU A 23 -52.85 -26.73 -32.54
C LEU A 23 -51.69 -27.49 -31.85
N SER A 24 -51.00 -27.03 -30.78
CA SER A 24 -51.51 -26.50 -29.51
C SER A 24 -50.39 -26.00 -28.57
N ALA A 25 -50.75 -25.12 -27.63
CA ALA A 25 -50.22 -24.93 -26.25
C ALA A 25 -48.83 -24.29 -25.99
N ALA A 26 -48.92 -22.99 -25.62
CA ALA A 26 -48.39 -22.35 -24.42
C ALA A 26 -46.86 -22.25 -24.19
N ASP A 27 -46.32 -21.04 -24.45
CA ASP A 27 -45.27 -20.43 -23.63
C ASP A 27 -45.31 -18.90 -23.80
N SER A 28 -45.46 -18.15 -22.70
CA SER A 28 -45.51 -16.68 -22.68
C SER A 28 -44.25 -16.11 -22.04
N ALA A 29 -43.38 -15.52 -22.87
CA ALA A 29 -42.32 -14.60 -22.47
C ALA A 29 -42.78 -13.15 -22.72
N PRO A 30 -42.54 -12.17 -21.82
CA PRO A 30 -42.87 -10.78 -22.09
C PRO A 30 -41.71 -10.05 -22.79
N GLU A 31 -42.05 -9.44 -23.92
CA GLU A 31 -41.23 -8.61 -24.79
C GLU A 31 -41.04 -7.20 -24.20
N MET A 32 -39.83 -6.65 -24.34
CA MET A 32 -39.46 -5.29 -23.92
C MET A 32 -40.06 -4.24 -24.85
N LEU A 33 -40.75 -3.23 -24.30
CA LEU A 33 -41.30 -2.08 -25.01
C LEU A 33 -40.42 -0.83 -24.87
N ASP A 34 -40.09 -0.24 -26.02
CA ASP A 34 -39.43 1.06 -26.23
C ASP A 34 -40.21 2.25 -25.62
N PRO A 35 -39.55 3.24 -24.99
CA PRO A 35 -40.22 4.45 -24.50
C PRO A 35 -40.00 5.62 -25.46
N ALA A 36 -40.88 5.79 -26.44
CA ALA A 36 -41.03 7.05 -27.15
C ALA A 36 -42.48 7.25 -27.62
N LYS A 37 -43.21 8.10 -26.89
CA LYS A 37 -44.51 8.76 -27.17
C LYS A 37 -45.62 8.41 -26.18
N SER A 38 -45.77 9.26 -25.15
CA SER A 38 -47.09 9.79 -24.75
C SER A 38 -46.89 10.92 -23.72
N ALA A 39 -46.94 12.15 -24.21
CA ALA A 39 -47.29 13.30 -23.40
C ALA A 39 -48.82 13.36 -23.32
N ASP A 40 -49.37 13.28 -22.11
CA ASP A 40 -50.31 14.24 -21.53
C ASP A 40 -51.28 13.61 -20.50
N THR A 41 -51.30 14.25 -19.33
CA THR A 41 -52.38 14.29 -18.32
C THR A 41 -52.83 12.99 -17.65
N THR A 42 -52.35 12.77 -16.42
CA THR A 42 -53.23 12.61 -15.23
C THR A 42 -52.41 12.80 -13.95
N ALA A 43 -52.98 13.59 -13.04
CA ALA A 43 -52.33 14.08 -11.84
C ALA A 43 -52.40 13.09 -10.67
N ALA A 44 -51.33 13.11 -9.87
CA ALA A 44 -51.29 12.99 -8.41
C ALA A 44 -51.75 11.68 -7.74
N THR A 45 -50.76 10.84 -7.40
CA THR A 45 -50.67 10.20 -6.07
C THR A 45 -49.22 10.24 -5.60
N ALA A 46 -48.93 11.20 -4.73
CA ALA A 46 -47.62 11.43 -4.12
C ALA A 46 -47.34 10.40 -3.02
N SER A 47 -46.22 9.68 -3.15
CA SER A 47 -45.57 8.96 -2.06
C SER A 47 -44.53 9.87 -1.39
N GLY A 48 -44.89 10.42 -0.23
CA GLY A 48 -44.02 10.52 0.96
C GLY A 48 -42.62 11.14 0.90
N VAL A 49 -42.29 12.03 -0.05
CA VAL A 49 -41.07 12.87 0.04
C VAL A 49 -41.52 14.31 0.31
N SER A 50 -41.11 14.86 1.46
CA SER A 50 -41.31 16.29 1.73
C SER A 50 -40.60 17.08 0.62
N PRO A 51 -41.22 18.13 0.03
CA PRO A 51 -40.53 18.94 -0.96
C PRO A 51 -39.35 19.61 -0.27
N VAL A 52 -38.13 19.12 -0.53
CA VAL A 52 -36.90 19.77 -0.09
C VAL A 52 -36.94 21.16 -0.69
N SER A 53 -36.97 22.21 0.15
CA SER A 53 -37.10 23.57 -0.39
C SER A 53 -35.85 23.86 -1.23
N GLY A 54 -35.97 24.54 -2.37
CA GLY A 54 -34.80 24.89 -3.20
C GLY A 54 -33.69 25.63 -2.43
N ALA A 55 -34.04 26.29 -1.31
CA ALA A 55 -33.08 26.91 -0.41
C ALA A 55 -32.24 25.90 0.40
N GLN A 56 -32.79 24.73 0.74
CA GLN A 56 -32.05 23.64 1.40
C GLN A 56 -31.06 22.99 0.42
N VAL A 57 -31.50 22.72 -0.81
CA VAL A 57 -30.66 22.19 -1.91
C VAL A 57 -29.45 23.10 -2.16
N LEU A 58 -29.70 24.40 -2.35
CA LEU A 58 -28.64 25.39 -2.54
C LEU A 58 -27.75 25.54 -1.29
N GLY A 59 -28.31 25.33 -0.10
CA GLY A 59 -27.56 25.29 1.17
C GLY A 59 -26.58 24.12 1.22
N ASN A 60 -27.03 22.92 0.88
CA ASN A 60 -26.23 21.70 0.84
C ASN A 60 -25.11 21.83 -0.21
N LEU A 61 -25.43 22.31 -1.42
CA LEU A 61 -24.44 22.55 -2.47
C LEU A 61 -23.38 23.59 -2.06
N LYS A 62 -23.78 24.64 -1.33
CA LYS A 62 -22.84 25.65 -0.82
C LYS A 62 -21.90 25.07 0.24
N GLN A 63 -22.37 24.10 1.02
CA GLN A 63 -21.55 23.39 1.98
C GLN A 63 -20.61 22.39 1.30
N PHE A 64 -21.10 21.70 0.26
CA PHE A 64 -20.31 20.83 -0.60
C PHE A 64 -19.17 21.59 -1.30
N GLU A 65 -19.47 22.72 -1.94
CA GLU A 65 -18.46 23.60 -2.57
C GLU A 65 -17.38 23.98 -1.57
N ARG A 66 -17.76 24.50 -0.39
CA ARG A 66 -16.79 24.92 0.64
C ARG A 66 -15.85 23.82 1.12
N ARG A 67 -16.31 22.56 1.14
CA ARG A 67 -15.52 21.41 1.57
C ARG A 67 -14.64 20.86 0.44
N HIS A 68 -15.16 20.83 -0.79
CA HIS A 68 -14.52 20.13 -1.91
C HIS A 68 -13.82 21.06 -2.91
N HIS A 69 -13.87 22.38 -2.72
CA HIS A 69 -13.28 23.38 -3.60
C HIS A 69 -11.80 23.11 -3.96
N LEU A 70 -11.00 22.58 -3.02
CA LEU A 70 -9.59 22.25 -3.24
C LEU A 70 -9.31 20.75 -3.38
N ASP A 71 -10.33 19.89 -3.44
CA ASP A 71 -10.15 18.42 -3.47
C ASP A 71 -9.58 17.88 -4.80
N PRO A 72 -8.31 17.47 -4.90
CA PRO A 72 -7.72 17.08 -6.18
C PRO A 72 -8.38 15.87 -6.85
N ASN A 73 -9.20 15.09 -6.15
CA ASN A 73 -9.89 13.93 -6.72
C ASN A 73 -11.24 14.25 -7.36
N LEU A 74 -11.77 15.46 -7.15
CA LEU A 74 -13.03 15.86 -7.78
C LEU A 74 -12.77 16.52 -9.14
N PRO A 75 -13.44 16.08 -10.23
CA PRO A 75 -13.33 16.70 -11.55
C PRO A 75 -13.63 18.21 -11.52
N ILE A 76 -12.91 18.99 -12.33
CA ILE A 76 -13.12 20.44 -12.43
C ILE A 76 -14.51 20.73 -13.01
N GLU A 77 -14.95 19.94 -13.98
CA GLU A 77 -16.27 20.07 -14.61
C GLU A 77 -17.41 19.97 -13.58
N GLU A 78 -17.33 19.02 -12.64
CA GLU A 78 -18.37 18.84 -11.61
C GLU A 78 -18.38 20.00 -10.59
N LEU A 79 -17.23 20.60 -10.30
CA LEU A 79 -17.16 21.80 -9.46
C LEU A 79 -17.69 23.03 -10.18
N ASP A 80 -17.43 23.14 -11.48
CA ASP A 80 -17.95 24.22 -12.31
C ASP A 80 -19.48 24.13 -12.39
N ASP A 81 -20.05 22.93 -12.45
CA ASP A 81 -21.48 22.70 -12.41
C ASP A 81 -22.11 23.12 -11.06
N VAL A 82 -21.45 22.79 -9.95
CA VAL A 82 -21.87 23.25 -8.60
C VAL A 82 -21.81 24.78 -8.50
N ASP A 83 -20.70 25.39 -8.93
CA ASP A 83 -20.54 26.85 -8.94
C ASP A 83 -21.59 27.52 -9.82
N ASN A 84 -21.86 26.98 -11.01
CA ASN A 84 -22.88 27.48 -11.91
C ASN A 84 -24.28 27.40 -11.29
N ALA A 85 -24.62 26.30 -10.62
CA ALA A 85 -25.90 26.17 -9.90
C ALA A 85 -26.04 27.20 -8.78
N LEU A 86 -24.97 27.42 -8.00
CA LEU A 86 -24.93 28.40 -6.91
C LEU A 86 -24.99 29.85 -7.41
N HIS A 87 -24.26 30.18 -8.49
CA HIS A 87 -24.23 31.51 -9.08
C HIS A 87 -25.55 31.89 -9.75
N THR A 88 -26.20 30.93 -10.42
CA THR A 88 -27.49 31.17 -11.09
C THR A 88 -28.68 31.15 -10.13
N GLY A 89 -28.51 30.62 -8.91
CA GLY A 89 -29.59 30.45 -7.93
C GLY A 89 -30.71 29.53 -8.43
N ASN A 90 -30.45 28.72 -9.46
CA ASN A 90 -31.45 27.87 -10.09
C ASN A 90 -31.62 26.58 -9.28
N ALA A 91 -32.73 26.49 -8.54
CA ALA A 91 -33.04 25.36 -7.68
C ALA A 91 -33.20 24.03 -8.46
N GLU A 92 -33.69 24.05 -9.70
CA GLU A 92 -33.85 22.82 -10.51
C GLU A 92 -32.50 22.27 -10.97
N LYS A 93 -31.60 23.16 -11.43
CA LYS A 93 -30.22 22.77 -11.75
C LYS A 93 -29.47 22.30 -10.51
N GLY A 94 -29.66 22.99 -9.39
CA GLY A 94 -29.10 22.58 -8.10
C GLY A 94 -29.58 21.19 -7.69
N LEU A 95 -30.87 20.90 -7.85
CA LEU A 95 -31.45 19.59 -7.53
C LEU A 95 -30.85 18.48 -8.41
N ALA A 96 -30.69 18.71 -9.71
CA ALA A 96 -30.09 17.73 -10.62
C ALA A 96 -28.62 17.43 -10.27
N VAL A 97 -27.85 18.46 -9.91
CA VAL A 97 -26.45 18.34 -9.49
C VAL A 97 -26.33 17.62 -8.14
N GLU A 98 -27.16 17.99 -7.15
CA GLU A 98 -27.22 17.32 -5.85
C GLU A 98 -27.62 15.85 -6.03
N GLN A 99 -28.63 15.57 -6.84
CA GLN A 99 -29.10 14.21 -7.05
C GLN A 99 -28.03 13.33 -7.71
N GLY A 100 -27.31 13.85 -8.71
CA GLY A 100 -26.26 13.11 -9.42
C GLY A 100 -24.96 12.93 -8.62
N LEU A 101 -24.55 13.91 -7.81
CA LEU A 101 -23.26 13.93 -7.11
C LEU A 101 -23.33 13.51 -5.63
N ILE A 102 -24.49 13.68 -4.99
CA ILE A 102 -24.66 13.48 -3.55
C ILE A 102 -25.64 12.33 -3.27
N ASP A 103 -26.77 12.26 -3.98
CA ASP A 103 -27.82 11.30 -3.65
C ASP A 103 -27.70 9.93 -4.34
N ASP A 104 -27.60 9.88 -5.67
CA ASP A 104 -27.71 8.62 -6.41
C ASP A 104 -26.39 7.85 -6.46
N ASN A 105 -25.27 8.57 -6.32
CA ASN A 105 -23.93 8.03 -6.53
C ASN A 105 -22.87 8.72 -5.65
N SER A 106 -21.69 8.12 -5.56
CA SER A 106 -20.52 8.77 -4.96
C SER A 106 -20.06 9.96 -5.83
N PRO A 107 -19.59 11.08 -5.26
CA PRO A 107 -19.05 12.18 -6.06
C PRO A 107 -17.79 11.77 -6.83
N TYR A 108 -17.06 10.75 -6.38
CA TYR A 108 -15.80 10.34 -7.01
C TYR A 108 -16.03 9.34 -8.16
N PRO A 109 -15.62 9.66 -9.41
CA PRO A 109 -15.78 8.79 -10.57
C PRO A 109 -15.22 7.37 -10.38
N GLU A 110 -14.07 7.24 -9.73
CA GLU A 110 -13.40 5.97 -9.48
C GLU A 110 -14.22 5.05 -8.57
N VAL A 111 -14.87 5.63 -7.56
CA VAL A 111 -15.77 4.91 -6.65
C VAL A 111 -17.05 4.53 -7.40
N ARG A 112 -17.65 5.44 -8.19
CA ARG A 112 -18.85 5.15 -9.01
C ARG A 112 -18.63 4.01 -10.00
N ALA A 113 -17.45 3.92 -10.59
CA ALA A 113 -17.14 2.88 -11.57
C ALA A 113 -16.99 1.48 -10.95
N THR A 114 -16.61 1.40 -9.67
CA THR A 114 -16.23 0.14 -9.04
C THR A 114 -17.22 -0.34 -7.98
N VAL A 115 -17.79 0.59 -7.20
CA VAL A 115 -18.67 0.29 -6.08
C VAL A 115 -20.12 0.44 -6.51
N ARG A 116 -20.92 -0.61 -6.31
CA ARG A 116 -22.35 -0.58 -6.59
C ARG A 116 -23.08 0.38 -5.64
N ASN A 117 -24.02 1.16 -6.18
CA ASN A 117 -24.86 2.12 -5.47
C ASN A 117 -26.12 1.48 -4.83
N TYR A 118 -26.17 0.15 -4.76
CA TYR A 118 -27.22 -0.61 -4.09
C TYR A 118 -26.62 -1.74 -3.24
N ASP A 119 -27.40 -2.24 -2.29
CA ASP A 119 -27.03 -3.37 -1.43
C ASP A 119 -27.93 -4.58 -1.68
N VAL A 120 -27.39 -5.78 -1.46
CA VAL A 120 -28.09 -7.05 -1.55
C VAL A 120 -27.98 -7.79 -0.22
N ASP A 121 -29.11 -8.24 0.32
CA ASP A 121 -29.15 -9.00 1.57
C ASP A 121 -28.58 -10.41 1.36
N LEU A 122 -27.32 -10.57 1.75
CA LEU A 122 -26.57 -11.82 1.62
C LEU A 122 -25.95 -12.20 2.97
N PRO A 123 -25.86 -13.50 3.29
CA PRO A 123 -25.21 -13.96 4.51
C PRO A 123 -23.71 -13.64 4.44
N ALA A 124 -23.17 -13.02 5.49
CA ALA A 124 -21.75 -12.70 5.58
C ALA A 124 -21.04 -13.54 6.66
N ASN A 125 -21.66 -13.71 7.83
CA ASN A 125 -21.07 -14.44 8.95
C ASN A 125 -21.43 -15.95 8.89
N THR A 126 -20.61 -16.76 8.22
CA THR A 126 -20.87 -18.20 8.01
C THR A 126 -19.70 -19.06 8.47
N ILE A 127 -19.97 -20.32 8.86
CA ILE A 127 -18.92 -21.28 9.27
C ILE A 127 -17.95 -21.56 8.12
N ARG A 128 -18.46 -21.61 6.87
CA ARG A 128 -17.64 -21.73 5.65
C ARG A 128 -16.59 -20.63 5.60
N CYS A 129 -17.01 -19.37 5.72
CA CYS A 129 -16.14 -18.21 5.71
C CYS A 129 -15.06 -18.30 6.80
N TRP A 130 -15.45 -18.59 8.05
CA TRP A 130 -14.50 -18.69 9.16
C TRP A 130 -13.49 -19.83 8.99
N THR A 131 -13.95 -21.01 8.53
CA THR A 131 -13.08 -22.17 8.34
C THR A 131 -12.04 -21.90 7.24
N ILE A 132 -12.49 -21.44 6.07
CA ILE A 132 -11.59 -21.13 4.94
C ILE A 132 -10.67 -19.95 5.31
N GLY A 133 -11.23 -18.90 5.93
CA GLY A 133 -10.49 -17.74 6.41
C GLY A 133 -9.37 -18.11 7.37
N MET A 134 -9.67 -18.86 8.44
CA MET A 134 -8.66 -19.27 9.43
C MET A 134 -7.60 -20.21 8.83
N LEU A 135 -7.99 -21.12 7.93
CA LEU A 135 -7.05 -22.00 7.23
C LEU A 135 -6.05 -21.18 6.40
N LEU A 136 -6.55 -20.29 5.54
CA LEU A 136 -5.71 -19.43 4.71
C LEU A 136 -4.88 -18.45 5.56
N CYS A 137 -5.44 -17.95 6.67
CA CYS A 137 -4.71 -17.16 7.66
C CYS A 137 -3.50 -17.92 8.21
N THR A 138 -3.68 -19.19 8.57
CA THR A 138 -2.62 -20.04 9.13
C THR A 138 -1.52 -20.30 8.09
N VAL A 139 -1.91 -20.75 6.90
CA VAL A 139 -0.96 -21.09 5.82
C VAL A 139 -0.22 -19.85 5.34
N GLY A 140 -0.93 -18.76 5.03
CA GLY A 140 -0.32 -17.53 4.53
C GLY A 140 0.57 -16.83 5.56
N SER A 141 0.18 -16.82 6.84
CA SER A 141 1.03 -16.28 7.91
C SER A 141 2.34 -17.06 8.03
N GLY A 142 2.27 -18.39 7.99
CA GLY A 142 3.46 -19.24 8.08
C GLY A 142 4.40 -19.08 6.88
N ILE A 143 3.84 -19.08 5.67
CA ILE A 143 4.62 -18.89 4.44
C ILE A 143 5.30 -17.52 4.43
N ASN A 144 4.56 -16.44 4.73
CA ASN A 144 5.14 -15.10 4.74
C ASN A 144 6.22 -14.94 5.82
N MET A 145 6.03 -15.53 7.00
CA MET A 145 7.07 -15.53 8.02
C MET A 145 8.33 -16.23 7.51
N LEU A 146 8.21 -17.42 6.94
CA LEU A 146 9.37 -18.17 6.43
C LEU A 146 10.07 -17.43 5.29
N PHE A 147 9.32 -16.88 4.34
CA PHE A 147 9.87 -16.15 3.19
C PHE A 147 10.52 -14.82 3.56
N SER A 148 10.08 -14.18 4.66
CA SER A 148 10.71 -12.96 5.15
C SER A 148 12.17 -13.16 5.60
N LEU A 149 12.53 -14.39 6.00
CA LEU A 149 13.89 -14.73 6.44
C LEU A 149 14.85 -14.91 5.26
N ARG A 150 14.33 -15.12 4.04
CA ARG A 150 15.11 -15.41 2.82
C ARG A 150 15.44 -14.15 2.02
N GLN A 151 16.50 -14.20 1.23
CA GLN A 151 16.86 -13.21 0.23
C GLN A 151 16.89 -13.80 -1.19
N PRO A 152 16.21 -13.20 -2.18
CA PRO A 152 15.25 -12.09 -2.03
C PRO A 152 13.98 -12.52 -1.26
N SER A 153 13.39 -11.60 -0.50
CA SER A 153 12.16 -11.87 0.26
C SER A 153 10.94 -11.89 -0.67
N ILE A 154 10.04 -12.86 -0.48
CA ILE A 154 8.78 -12.98 -1.22
C ILE A 154 7.63 -12.73 -0.24
N ALA A 155 6.65 -11.91 -0.64
CA ALA A 155 5.45 -11.66 0.16
C ALA A 155 4.18 -12.09 -0.60
N VAL A 156 3.40 -12.97 0.02
CA VAL A 156 2.07 -13.35 -0.42
C VAL A 156 1.07 -12.32 0.10
N ASN A 157 0.49 -11.54 -0.82
CA ASN A 157 -0.50 -10.51 -0.48
C ASN A 157 -1.94 -11.08 -0.41
N SER A 158 -2.89 -10.22 -0.04
CA SER A 158 -4.30 -10.57 0.11
C SER A 158 -5.01 -10.87 -1.23
N TYR A 159 -4.50 -10.42 -2.38
CA TYR A 159 -5.09 -10.72 -3.69
C TYR A 159 -4.99 -12.22 -4.03
N VAL A 160 -3.90 -12.87 -3.64
CA VAL A 160 -3.76 -14.33 -3.81
C VAL A 160 -4.83 -15.06 -3.03
N VAL A 161 -5.12 -14.61 -1.81
CA VAL A 161 -6.18 -15.19 -0.97
C VAL A 161 -7.54 -14.99 -1.62
N GLN A 162 -7.80 -13.82 -2.19
CA GLN A 162 -9.02 -13.55 -2.94
C GLN A 162 -9.20 -14.49 -4.15
N LEU A 163 -8.11 -14.95 -4.77
CA LEU A 163 -8.21 -15.90 -5.88
C LEU A 163 -8.31 -17.36 -5.43
N ILE A 164 -7.61 -17.74 -4.37
CA ILE A 164 -7.62 -19.12 -3.84
C ILE A 164 -8.91 -19.39 -3.06
N ALA A 165 -9.45 -18.41 -2.35
CA ALA A 165 -10.67 -18.57 -1.57
C ALA A 165 -11.89 -18.87 -2.46
N TYR A 166 -11.95 -18.32 -3.68
CA TYR A 166 -13.05 -18.54 -4.62
C TYR A 166 -13.27 -20.03 -4.98
N PRO A 167 -12.30 -20.76 -5.57
CA PRO A 167 -12.46 -22.18 -5.87
C PRO A 167 -12.60 -23.04 -4.62
N LEU A 168 -11.95 -22.71 -3.49
CA LEU A 168 -12.12 -23.44 -2.23
C LEU A 168 -13.57 -23.34 -1.71
N ALA A 169 -14.18 -22.16 -1.80
CA ALA A 169 -15.55 -21.95 -1.36
C ALA A 169 -16.59 -22.56 -2.30
N LEU A 170 -16.34 -22.55 -3.62
CA LEU A 170 -17.13 -23.32 -4.58
C LEU A 170 -17.01 -24.83 -4.34
N GLY A 171 -15.81 -25.32 -4.00
CA GLY A 171 -15.61 -26.71 -3.58
C GLY A 171 -16.39 -27.05 -2.31
N TRP A 172 -16.42 -26.14 -1.33
CA TRP A 172 -17.25 -26.29 -0.12
C TRP A 172 -18.75 -26.40 -0.46
N ASP A 173 -19.23 -25.60 -1.43
CA ASP A 173 -20.62 -25.67 -1.91
C ASP A 173 -20.97 -27.01 -2.55
N LEU A 174 -19.99 -27.71 -3.16
CA LEU A 174 -20.19 -29.02 -3.76
C LEU A 174 -20.19 -30.15 -2.71
N ILE A 175 -19.42 -29.99 -1.63
CA ILE A 175 -19.21 -31.05 -0.62
C ILE A 175 -20.28 -31.01 0.48
N PHE A 176 -20.64 -29.82 0.97
CA PHE A 176 -21.51 -29.70 2.14
C PHE A 176 -22.98 -29.48 1.74
N PRO A 177 -23.93 -30.23 2.32
CA PRO A 177 -25.35 -30.02 2.05
C PRO A 177 -25.88 -28.79 2.79
N ASP A 178 -26.89 -28.15 2.20
CA ASP A 178 -27.70 -27.13 2.85
C ASP A 178 -28.61 -27.82 3.89
N ARG A 179 -28.14 -27.86 5.14
CA ARG A 179 -28.86 -28.47 6.26
C ARG A 179 -28.62 -27.66 7.53
N VAL A 180 -29.71 -27.33 8.22
CA VAL A 180 -29.66 -26.67 9.53
C VAL A 180 -29.43 -27.73 10.60
N TRP A 181 -28.30 -27.62 11.29
CA TRP A 181 -27.93 -28.45 12.43
C TRP A 181 -28.26 -27.69 13.71
N THR A 182 -28.76 -28.39 14.72
CA THR A 182 -28.96 -27.81 16.06
C THR A 182 -28.10 -28.58 17.05
N VAL A 183 -27.05 -27.94 17.57
CA VAL A 183 -26.16 -28.53 18.57
C VAL A 183 -26.16 -27.63 19.80
N PHE A 184 -26.43 -28.19 20.98
CA PHE A 184 -26.53 -27.45 22.24
C PHE A 184 -27.44 -26.20 22.19
N GLY A 185 -28.55 -26.27 21.44
CA GLY A 185 -29.51 -25.15 21.30
C GLY A 185 -29.11 -24.07 20.29
N VAL A 186 -27.91 -24.13 19.69
CA VAL A 186 -27.47 -23.23 18.63
C VAL A 186 -27.79 -23.83 17.27
N ARG A 187 -28.58 -23.12 16.46
CA ARG A 187 -28.88 -23.48 15.07
C ARG A 187 -27.79 -22.94 14.16
N PHE A 188 -27.13 -23.80 13.40
CA PHE A 188 -26.15 -23.38 12.40
C PHE A 188 -26.32 -24.15 11.08
N ASN A 189 -25.91 -23.52 9.99
CA ASN A 189 -25.91 -24.11 8.66
C ASN A 189 -24.50 -24.01 8.06
N LEU A 190 -24.01 -25.12 7.51
CA LEU A 190 -22.71 -25.19 6.85
C LEU A 190 -22.72 -24.62 5.43
N LYS A 191 -23.91 -24.54 4.82
CA LYS A 191 -24.17 -23.96 3.50
C LYS A 191 -25.48 -23.16 3.55
N PRO A 192 -25.50 -21.96 4.15
CA PRO A 192 -26.71 -21.12 4.23
C PRO A 192 -27.16 -20.57 2.86
N GLY A 193 -26.34 -20.70 1.82
CA GLY A 193 -26.63 -20.31 0.44
C GLY A 193 -25.38 -20.45 -0.44
N PRO A 194 -25.50 -20.20 -1.76
CA PRO A 194 -24.35 -20.17 -2.66
C PRO A 194 -23.28 -19.20 -2.16
N PHE A 195 -22.00 -19.52 -2.39
CA PHE A 195 -20.91 -18.65 -2.02
C PHE A 195 -21.07 -17.26 -2.64
N ASN A 196 -21.03 -16.24 -1.79
CA ASN A 196 -21.30 -14.87 -2.20
C ASN A 196 -20.13 -13.93 -1.88
N PHE A 197 -20.16 -12.74 -2.47
CA PHE A 197 -19.07 -11.77 -2.33
C PHE A 197 -18.88 -11.26 -0.89
N LYS A 198 -19.90 -11.22 -0.02
CA LYS A 198 -19.76 -10.75 1.38
C LYS A 198 -19.00 -11.75 2.24
N GLU A 199 -19.27 -13.06 2.09
CA GLU A 199 -18.44 -14.11 2.70
C GLU A 199 -17.01 -14.03 2.17
N HIS A 200 -16.86 -13.81 0.86
CA HIS A 200 -15.55 -13.70 0.23
C HIS A 200 -14.73 -12.54 0.80
N VAL A 201 -15.36 -11.37 1.00
CA VAL A 201 -14.72 -10.19 1.60
C VAL A 201 -14.21 -10.50 3.01
N ILE A 202 -14.97 -11.22 3.84
CA ILE A 202 -14.51 -11.55 5.19
C ILE A 202 -13.28 -12.45 5.16
N ILE A 203 -13.25 -13.47 4.30
CA ILE A 203 -12.07 -14.36 4.13
C ILE A 203 -10.82 -13.54 3.78
N VAL A 204 -10.94 -12.60 2.85
CA VAL A 204 -9.82 -11.75 2.40
C VAL A 204 -9.41 -10.74 3.46
N VAL A 205 -10.36 -10.13 4.17
CA VAL A 205 -10.06 -9.21 5.28
C VAL A 205 -9.34 -9.92 6.42
N MET A 206 -9.71 -11.17 6.75
CA MET A 206 -8.98 -11.97 7.74
C MET A 206 -7.50 -12.15 7.34
N ALA A 207 -7.24 -12.42 6.06
CA ALA A 207 -5.87 -12.53 5.57
C ALA A 207 -5.13 -11.18 5.54
N ASN A 208 -5.80 -10.10 5.14
CA ASN A 208 -5.21 -8.75 5.16
C ASN A 208 -4.79 -8.34 6.57
N ALA A 209 -5.69 -8.52 7.53
CA ALA A 209 -5.46 -8.28 8.96
C ALA A 209 -4.37 -9.17 9.60
N SER A 210 -4.06 -10.31 8.97
CA SER A 210 -3.06 -11.26 9.45
C SER A 210 -1.67 -10.98 8.88
N TYR A 211 -1.56 -10.90 7.56
CA TYR A 211 -0.29 -10.83 6.83
C TYR A 211 -0.37 -10.00 5.55
N GLY A 212 -1.40 -9.16 5.37
CA GLY A 212 -1.53 -8.31 4.18
C GLY A 212 -0.35 -7.36 3.97
N SER A 213 0.35 -7.01 5.06
CA SER A 213 1.61 -6.23 5.04
C SER A 213 2.88 -7.10 5.07
N GLY A 214 2.78 -8.40 4.79
CA GLY A 214 3.88 -9.37 4.87
C GLY A 214 4.04 -9.99 6.25
N ALA A 215 5.29 -10.27 6.65
CA ALA A 215 5.59 -10.81 7.96
C ALA A 215 5.39 -9.76 9.07
N LEU A 216 5.09 -10.24 10.28
CA LEU A 216 4.93 -9.43 11.47
C LEU A 216 6.22 -8.68 11.78
N TYR A 217 6.24 -7.37 11.60
CA TYR A 217 7.42 -6.51 11.81
C TYR A 217 8.09 -6.67 13.19
N ALA A 218 7.34 -7.08 14.22
CA ALA A 218 7.89 -7.40 15.53
C ALA A 218 8.88 -8.57 15.51
N THR A 219 8.79 -9.49 14.53
CA THR A 219 9.72 -10.62 14.38
C THR A 219 11.10 -10.14 13.98
N ASP A 220 11.25 -9.08 13.18
CA ASP A 220 12.55 -8.50 12.87
C ASP A 220 13.27 -8.00 14.14
N VAL A 221 12.53 -7.40 15.08
CA VAL A 221 13.06 -6.99 16.39
C VAL A 221 13.48 -8.21 17.21
N ILE A 222 12.64 -9.26 17.23
CA ILE A 222 12.91 -10.49 17.98
C ILE A 222 14.14 -11.21 17.41
N ILE A 223 14.24 -11.33 16.08
CA ILE A 223 15.38 -11.94 15.39
C ILE A 223 16.63 -11.12 15.65
N ALA A 224 16.56 -9.78 15.53
CA ALA A 224 17.71 -8.94 15.78
C ALA A 224 18.21 -9.07 17.23
N GLN A 225 17.28 -9.13 18.18
CA GLN A 225 17.58 -9.39 19.59
C GLN A 225 18.25 -10.74 19.82
N GLN A 226 17.72 -11.82 19.25
CA GLN A 226 18.21 -13.18 19.50
C GLN A 226 19.50 -13.50 18.73
N VAL A 227 19.57 -13.08 17.46
CA VAL A 227 20.67 -13.44 16.56
C VAL A 227 21.84 -12.49 16.73
N PHE A 228 21.62 -11.17 16.74
CA PHE A 228 22.71 -10.18 16.77
C PHE A 228 23.07 -9.76 18.20
N TYR A 229 22.07 -9.54 19.06
CA TYR A 229 22.29 -9.16 20.47
C TYR A 229 22.38 -10.35 21.45
N LYS A 230 22.12 -11.59 20.99
CA LYS A 230 22.20 -12.83 21.81
C LYS A 230 21.36 -12.78 23.09
N GLN A 231 20.23 -12.08 23.08
CA GLN A 231 19.31 -11.97 24.22
C GLN A 231 18.06 -12.82 24.00
N PHE A 232 17.68 -13.62 25.01
CA PHE A 232 16.54 -14.53 24.95
C PHE A 232 15.56 -14.27 26.10
N PHE A 233 14.36 -13.77 25.79
CA PHE A 233 13.32 -13.44 26.78
C PHE A 233 12.16 -14.45 26.84
N GLY A 234 12.26 -15.56 26.09
CA GLY A 234 11.28 -16.65 26.06
C GLY A 234 10.05 -16.38 25.19
N TRP A 235 9.24 -17.42 25.00
CA TRP A 235 8.07 -17.41 24.10
C TRP A 235 6.97 -16.45 24.54
N ALA A 236 6.72 -16.34 25.84
CA ALA A 236 5.69 -15.46 26.38
C ALA A 236 5.95 -13.99 25.99
N TRP A 237 7.19 -13.53 26.10
CA TRP A 237 7.57 -12.19 25.68
C TRP A 237 7.34 -11.97 24.18
N GLN A 238 7.79 -12.91 23.34
CA GLN A 238 7.62 -12.81 21.89
C GLN A 238 6.14 -12.71 21.49
N ILE A 239 5.30 -13.61 22.01
CA ILE A 239 3.87 -13.68 21.67
C ILE A 239 3.15 -12.41 22.12
N LEU A 240 3.38 -11.97 23.36
CA LEU A 240 2.75 -10.74 23.87
C LEU A 240 3.23 -9.50 23.10
N PHE A 241 4.52 -9.42 22.76
CA PHE A 241 5.07 -8.33 21.95
C PHE A 241 4.44 -8.31 20.55
N GLY A 242 4.30 -9.47 19.89
CA GLY A 242 3.63 -9.59 18.60
C GLY A 242 2.15 -9.20 18.64
N ILE A 243 1.37 -9.78 19.55
CA ILE A 243 -0.07 -9.52 19.69
C ILE A 243 -0.33 -8.05 20.01
N THR A 244 0.40 -7.48 20.96
CA THR A 244 0.18 -6.09 21.36
C THR A 244 0.50 -5.12 20.24
N THR A 245 1.54 -5.37 19.44
CA THR A 245 1.89 -4.46 18.34
C THR A 245 0.80 -4.43 17.26
N PHE A 246 0.22 -5.58 16.91
CA PHE A 246 -0.92 -5.64 15.98
C PHE A 246 -2.20 -5.05 16.58
N CYS A 247 -2.63 -5.53 17.73
CA CYS A 247 -3.94 -5.21 18.27
C CYS A 247 -4.05 -3.78 18.81
N THR A 248 -2.93 -3.15 19.21
CA THR A 248 -2.92 -1.72 19.58
C THR A 248 -3.32 -0.84 18.40
N GLY A 249 -2.81 -1.14 17.19
CA GLY A 249 -3.21 -0.43 15.98
C GLY A 249 -4.71 -0.58 15.68
N TYR A 250 -5.29 -1.73 16.00
CA TYR A 250 -6.72 -1.96 15.81
C TYR A 250 -7.61 -1.06 16.67
N GLY A 251 -7.22 -0.85 17.93
CA GLY A 251 -7.88 0.12 18.81
C GLY A 251 -7.85 1.54 18.24
N ILE A 252 -6.70 1.97 17.70
CA ILE A 252 -6.53 3.29 17.09
C ILE A 252 -7.37 3.42 15.80
N ALA A 253 -7.39 2.39 14.95
CA ALA A 253 -8.20 2.35 13.73
C ALA A 253 -9.68 2.63 14.04
N GLY A 254 -10.23 1.95 15.06
CA GLY A 254 -11.60 2.14 15.53
C GLY A 254 -11.94 3.57 15.93
N LEU A 255 -11.04 4.23 16.66
CA LEU A 255 -11.18 5.63 17.10
C LEU A 255 -11.09 6.63 15.93
N SER A 256 -10.43 6.22 14.84
CA SER A 256 -10.22 7.03 13.63
C SER A 256 -11.28 6.83 12.53
N ARG A 257 -12.22 5.89 12.67
CA ARG A 257 -13.25 5.56 11.65
C ARG A 257 -14.02 6.77 11.13
N ARG A 258 -14.36 7.69 12.03
CA ARG A 258 -15.08 8.93 11.72
C ARG A 258 -14.34 9.89 10.79
N PHE A 259 -13.01 9.80 10.73
CA PHE A 259 -12.16 10.65 9.90
C PHE A 259 -11.72 9.93 8.63
N LEU A 260 -11.46 8.62 8.73
CA LEU A 260 -10.80 7.86 7.67
C LEU A 260 -11.72 6.91 6.90
N VAL A 261 -12.91 6.58 7.42
CA VAL A 261 -13.80 5.55 6.83
C VAL A 261 -15.12 6.14 6.37
N TRP A 262 -15.82 6.89 7.23
CA TRP A 262 -17.15 7.40 6.91
C TRP A 262 -17.18 8.48 5.83
N PRO A 263 -16.24 9.45 5.78
CA PRO A 263 -16.29 10.48 4.75
C PRO A 263 -16.10 9.91 3.34
N ALA A 264 -16.90 10.38 2.37
CA ALA A 264 -16.79 9.99 0.97
C ALA A 264 -15.42 10.34 0.37
N ALA A 265 -14.82 11.45 0.81
CA ALA A 265 -13.50 11.92 0.37
C ALA A 265 -12.35 10.95 0.65
N MET A 266 -12.52 10.05 1.62
CA MET A 266 -11.55 9.01 1.92
C MET A 266 -11.81 7.81 0.99
N ILE A 267 -11.22 7.86 -0.21
CA ILE A 267 -11.48 6.92 -1.30
C ILE A 267 -10.87 5.55 -1.04
N TRP A 268 -9.66 5.50 -0.47
CA TRP A 268 -8.83 4.29 -0.36
C TRP A 268 -8.68 3.55 -1.70
N PRO A 269 -7.95 4.12 -2.69
CA PRO A 269 -7.88 3.57 -4.04
C PRO A 269 -7.46 2.09 -4.12
N ASN A 270 -6.57 1.62 -3.24
CA ASN A 270 -6.20 0.20 -3.17
C ASN A 270 -7.41 -0.73 -2.95
N ASN A 271 -8.38 -0.32 -2.12
CA ASN A 271 -9.59 -1.11 -1.89
C ASN A 271 -10.45 -1.25 -3.15
N LEU A 272 -10.43 -0.26 -4.05
CA LEU A 272 -11.21 -0.29 -5.29
C LEU A 272 -10.75 -1.44 -6.21
N VAL A 273 -9.47 -1.82 -6.14
CA VAL A 273 -8.94 -3.00 -6.83
C VAL A 273 -9.56 -4.28 -6.28
N SER A 274 -9.58 -4.44 -4.96
CA SER A 274 -10.22 -5.60 -4.32
C SER A 274 -11.71 -5.66 -4.65
N VAL A 275 -12.43 -4.53 -4.57
CA VAL A 275 -13.85 -4.42 -4.93
C VAL A 275 -14.08 -4.85 -6.39
N ALA A 276 -13.30 -4.29 -7.32
CA ALA A 276 -13.40 -4.62 -8.74
C ALA A 276 -13.14 -6.13 -8.98
N LEU A 277 -12.17 -6.72 -8.28
CA LEU A 277 -11.89 -8.15 -8.37
C LEU A 277 -13.01 -9.01 -7.76
N PHE A 278 -13.61 -8.63 -6.63
CA PHE A 278 -14.74 -9.36 -6.03
C PHE A 278 -15.91 -9.44 -6.99
N TYR A 279 -16.29 -8.31 -7.59
CA TYR A 279 -17.34 -8.30 -8.59
C TYR A 279 -16.91 -9.04 -9.86
N THR A 280 -15.66 -8.93 -10.31
CA THR A 280 -15.19 -9.67 -11.50
C THR A 280 -15.27 -11.20 -11.33
N LEU A 281 -15.05 -11.71 -10.12
CA LEU A 281 -15.14 -13.15 -9.81
C LEU A 281 -16.58 -13.64 -9.66
N HIS A 282 -17.48 -12.80 -9.11
CA HIS A 282 -18.87 -13.19 -8.80
C HIS A 282 -19.89 -12.74 -9.87
N ASP A 283 -19.52 -11.80 -10.75
CA ASP A 283 -20.37 -11.23 -11.79
C ASP A 283 -19.72 -11.46 -13.17
N HIS A 284 -20.33 -12.37 -13.92
CA HIS A 284 -19.88 -12.75 -15.27
C HIS A 284 -20.67 -12.05 -16.39
N SER A 285 -21.37 -10.95 -16.08
CA SER A 285 -22.11 -10.19 -17.08
C SER A 285 -21.20 -9.70 -18.22
N PRO A 286 -21.71 -9.61 -19.47
CA PRO A 286 -20.96 -8.99 -20.55
C PRO A 286 -20.73 -7.50 -20.28
N SER A 287 -19.65 -6.96 -20.86
CA SER A 287 -19.39 -5.52 -20.82
C SER A 287 -20.21 -4.79 -21.89
N ASP A 288 -20.77 -3.64 -21.52
CA ASP A 288 -21.50 -2.76 -22.44
C ASP A 288 -20.54 -1.96 -23.34
N PRO A 289 -20.50 -2.20 -24.67
CA PRO A 289 -19.58 -1.54 -25.59
C PRO A 289 -19.76 -0.02 -25.66
N ALA A 290 -20.95 0.50 -25.34
CA ALA A 290 -21.23 1.93 -25.33
C ALA A 290 -20.46 2.63 -24.20
N LYS A 291 -20.23 1.94 -23.07
CA LYS A 291 -19.53 2.46 -21.89
C LYS A 291 -18.04 2.14 -21.87
N THR A 292 -17.56 1.24 -22.75
CA THR A 292 -16.18 0.72 -22.76
C THR A 292 -15.40 1.06 -24.02
N ASN A 293 -15.75 2.16 -24.71
CA ASN A 293 -15.10 2.58 -25.96
C ASN A 293 -15.07 1.47 -27.03
N GLY A 294 -16.15 0.69 -27.16
CA GLY A 294 -16.31 -0.37 -28.17
C GLY A 294 -15.81 -1.76 -27.75
N TRP A 295 -15.29 -1.93 -26.54
CA TRP A 295 -14.78 -3.21 -26.05
C TRP A 295 -15.92 -4.15 -25.58
N ARG A 296 -15.94 -5.38 -26.11
CA ARG A 296 -16.98 -6.38 -25.79
C ARG A 296 -16.56 -7.44 -24.77
N ILE A 297 -15.27 -7.48 -24.39
CA ILE A 297 -14.72 -8.53 -23.53
C ILE A 297 -15.20 -8.30 -22.09
N GLY A 298 -15.92 -9.25 -21.48
CA GLY A 298 -16.33 -9.15 -20.08
C GLY A 298 -15.14 -9.09 -19.11
N ARG A 299 -15.33 -8.48 -17.92
CA ARG A 299 -14.27 -8.28 -16.92
C ARG A 299 -13.55 -9.58 -16.53
N TYR A 300 -14.30 -10.67 -16.35
CA TYR A 300 -13.74 -11.97 -15.97
C TYR A 300 -12.82 -12.57 -17.05
N ARG A 301 -13.23 -12.49 -18.33
CA ARG A 301 -12.40 -12.98 -19.44
C ARG A 301 -11.13 -12.14 -19.61
N TRP A 302 -11.26 -10.82 -19.48
CA TRP A 302 -10.10 -9.92 -19.50
C TRP A 302 -9.10 -10.25 -18.39
N PHE A 303 -9.61 -10.44 -17.16
CA PHE A 303 -8.81 -10.84 -16.01
C PHE A 303 -8.00 -12.12 -16.28
N LEU A 304 -8.63 -13.18 -16.79
CA LEU A 304 -7.93 -14.45 -17.07
C LEU A 304 -6.88 -14.33 -18.17
N ILE A 305 -7.13 -13.54 -19.22
CA ILE A 305 -6.16 -13.30 -20.31
C ILE A 305 -4.91 -12.60 -19.76
N VAL A 306 -5.10 -11.52 -19.00
CA VAL A 306 -3.98 -10.75 -18.43
C VAL A 306 -3.24 -11.58 -17.38
N LEU A 307 -3.95 -12.32 -16.53
CA LEU A 307 -3.35 -13.21 -15.53
C LEU A 307 -2.47 -14.28 -16.20
N GLY A 308 -2.97 -14.95 -17.24
CA GLY A 308 -2.22 -15.95 -17.98
C GLY A 308 -1.00 -15.34 -18.70
N GLY A 309 -1.17 -14.16 -19.31
CA GLY A 309 -0.07 -13.44 -19.95
C GLY A 309 1.03 -13.05 -18.96
N ALA A 310 0.67 -12.46 -17.82
CA ALA A 310 1.61 -12.09 -16.76
C ALA A 310 2.30 -13.32 -16.14
N PHE A 311 1.54 -14.40 -15.93
CA PHE A 311 2.07 -15.66 -15.42
C PHE A 311 3.19 -16.21 -16.32
N VAL A 312 2.93 -16.29 -17.63
CA VAL A 312 3.92 -16.79 -18.61
C VAL A 312 5.07 -15.82 -18.77
N TRP A 313 4.80 -14.52 -18.86
CA TRP A 313 5.83 -13.51 -19.10
C TRP A 313 6.86 -13.48 -17.98
N TYR A 314 6.46 -13.60 -16.71
CA TYR A 314 7.39 -13.49 -15.58
C TYR A 314 8.48 -14.57 -15.54
N TRP A 315 8.30 -15.74 -16.19
CA TRP A 315 9.38 -16.74 -16.31
C TRP A 315 10.62 -16.17 -17.03
N PHE A 316 10.43 -15.21 -17.92
CA PHE A 316 11.52 -14.57 -18.64
C PHE A 316 12.39 -13.71 -17.72
N PRO A 317 11.92 -12.60 -17.11
CA PRO A 317 12.73 -11.82 -16.19
C PRO A 317 13.04 -12.57 -14.88
N GLY A 318 12.17 -13.45 -14.40
CA GLY A 318 12.35 -14.12 -13.11
C GLY A 318 13.36 -15.28 -13.12
N TRP A 319 13.60 -15.92 -14.28
CA TRP A 319 14.45 -17.12 -14.34
C TRP A 319 15.30 -17.22 -15.61
N ILE A 320 14.71 -17.04 -16.79
CA ILE A 320 15.39 -17.29 -18.06
C ILE A 320 16.41 -16.19 -18.38
N PHE A 321 16.05 -14.92 -18.18
CA PHE A 321 16.85 -13.72 -18.43
C PHE A 321 16.64 -12.67 -17.33
N GLN A 322 17.40 -12.77 -16.24
CA GLN A 322 17.31 -11.87 -15.08
C GLN A 322 17.70 -10.41 -15.39
N GLY A 323 18.60 -10.17 -16.36
CA GLY A 323 18.91 -8.82 -16.83
C GLY A 323 17.74 -8.06 -17.47
N LEU A 324 16.59 -8.70 -17.76
CA LEU A 324 15.36 -8.01 -18.17
C LEU A 324 14.69 -7.26 -17.02
N SER A 325 14.95 -7.64 -15.77
CA SER A 325 14.41 -6.95 -14.60
C SER A 325 15.02 -5.56 -14.46
N ILE A 326 16.34 -5.46 -14.43
CA ILE A 326 17.07 -4.17 -14.46
C ILE A 326 17.75 -4.02 -15.82
N PHE A 327 16.99 -3.54 -16.81
CA PHE A 327 17.46 -3.43 -18.19
C PHE A 327 18.34 -2.18 -18.40
N SER A 328 19.56 -2.22 -17.87
CA SER A 328 20.58 -1.18 -17.99
C SER A 328 21.59 -1.49 -19.10
N PHE A 329 21.15 -1.59 -20.36
CA PHE A 329 22.03 -2.05 -21.45
C PHE A 329 23.33 -1.24 -21.62
N PHE A 330 23.33 0.05 -21.23
CA PHE A 330 24.53 0.89 -21.27
C PHE A 330 25.63 0.42 -20.31
N THR A 331 25.27 -0.12 -19.14
CA THR A 331 26.27 -0.70 -18.22
C THR A 331 26.82 -2.01 -18.75
N TRP A 332 26.12 -2.69 -19.65
CA TRP A 332 26.64 -3.88 -20.34
C TRP A 332 27.68 -3.54 -21.41
N ILE A 333 27.54 -2.37 -22.05
CA ILE A 333 28.51 -1.89 -23.06
C ILE A 333 29.78 -1.38 -22.36
N TRP A 334 29.64 -0.67 -21.24
CA TRP A 334 30.77 -0.13 -20.46
C TRP A 334 30.76 -0.59 -19.00
N PRO A 335 30.97 -1.90 -18.73
CA PRO A 335 30.82 -2.47 -17.40
C PRO A 335 31.85 -1.95 -16.40
N ALA A 336 33.05 -1.59 -16.86
CA ALA A 336 34.16 -1.15 -16.02
C ALA A 336 34.22 0.37 -15.78
N SER A 337 33.34 1.18 -16.37
CA SER A 337 33.36 2.64 -16.19
C SER A 337 32.54 3.05 -14.97
N PRO A 338 33.14 3.61 -13.91
CA PRO A 338 32.40 4.00 -12.71
C PRO A 338 31.32 5.05 -13.00
N ILE A 339 31.63 6.05 -13.84
CA ILE A 339 30.70 7.15 -14.14
C ILE A 339 29.48 6.64 -14.91
N VAL A 340 29.67 5.77 -15.91
CA VAL A 340 28.56 5.20 -16.69
C VAL A 340 27.65 4.36 -15.78
N ASN A 341 28.24 3.54 -14.92
CA ASN A 341 27.50 2.72 -13.96
C ASN A 341 26.77 3.57 -12.91
N GLN A 342 27.35 4.68 -12.46
CA GLN A 342 26.68 5.59 -11.54
C GLN A 342 25.50 6.32 -12.20
N LEU A 343 25.62 6.77 -13.44
CA LEU A 343 24.56 7.53 -14.13
C LEU A 343 23.44 6.65 -14.71
N LEU A 344 23.80 5.50 -15.29
CA LEU A 344 22.88 4.65 -16.06
C LEU A 344 22.64 3.27 -15.42
N GLY A 345 23.32 2.97 -14.31
CA GLY A 345 23.05 1.79 -13.50
C GLY A 345 21.74 1.91 -12.72
N GLY A 346 21.06 0.77 -12.55
CA GLY A 346 19.74 0.66 -11.92
C GLY A 346 19.74 0.22 -10.46
N ASN A 347 20.84 -0.38 -9.98
CA ASN A 347 20.92 -0.96 -8.64
C ASN A 347 21.59 -0.03 -7.62
N SER A 348 22.77 0.50 -7.95
CA SER A 348 23.55 1.43 -7.13
C SER A 348 23.58 2.86 -7.69
N GLY A 349 23.18 3.04 -8.95
CA GLY A 349 23.19 4.31 -9.70
C GLY A 349 21.87 5.08 -9.78
N TYR A 350 21.83 6.12 -10.62
CA TYR A 350 20.68 7.02 -10.80
C TYR A 350 19.63 6.53 -11.82
N ALA A 351 20.03 5.62 -12.71
CA ALA A 351 19.17 5.02 -13.72
C ALA A 351 18.40 6.03 -14.59
N LEU A 352 19.10 6.99 -15.19
CA LEU A 352 18.47 8.08 -15.98
C LEU A 352 17.60 7.59 -17.15
N ILE A 353 17.76 6.34 -17.58
CA ILE A 353 16.93 5.68 -18.60
C ILE A 353 16.23 4.48 -17.93
N PRO A 354 15.02 4.68 -17.39
CA PRO A 354 14.32 3.69 -16.55
C PRO A 354 13.53 2.70 -17.42
N LEU A 355 14.20 1.70 -17.99
CA LEU A 355 13.57 0.64 -18.77
C LEU A 355 13.57 -0.67 -17.99
N THR A 356 12.40 -1.26 -17.75
CA THR A 356 12.24 -2.60 -17.15
C THR A 356 11.22 -3.40 -17.95
N PHE A 357 11.40 -4.71 -17.99
CA PHE A 357 10.42 -5.66 -18.54
C PHE A 357 9.83 -6.57 -17.46
N ASP A 358 10.02 -6.22 -16.19
CA ASP A 358 9.61 -6.99 -15.04
C ASP A 358 8.58 -6.21 -14.19
N TRP A 359 7.38 -6.79 -14.06
CA TRP A 359 6.31 -6.22 -13.24
C TRP A 359 6.71 -6.12 -11.76
N THR A 360 7.62 -6.96 -11.29
CA THR A 360 8.12 -6.97 -9.91
C THR A 360 8.92 -5.71 -9.60
N ILE A 361 9.69 -5.18 -10.57
CA ILE A 361 10.38 -3.89 -10.43
C ILE A 361 9.37 -2.75 -10.39
N VAL A 362 8.34 -2.81 -11.24
CA VAL A 362 7.32 -1.75 -11.31
C VAL A 362 6.46 -1.69 -10.06
N SER A 363 6.04 -2.83 -9.51
CA SER A 363 5.00 -2.91 -8.47
C SER A 363 5.53 -3.34 -7.09
N GLY A 364 6.71 -3.94 -6.99
CA GLY A 364 7.15 -4.65 -5.78
C GLY A 364 7.32 -3.78 -4.53
N PHE A 365 7.83 -2.55 -4.68
CA PHE A 365 8.02 -1.63 -3.55
C PHE A 365 6.85 -0.66 -3.35
N LEU A 366 6.34 -0.09 -4.44
CA LEU A 366 5.36 1.01 -4.39
C LEU A 366 3.91 0.54 -4.61
N GLY A 367 3.71 -0.77 -4.78
CA GLY A 367 2.46 -1.33 -5.28
C GLY A 367 2.23 -0.98 -6.74
N SER A 368 1.11 -1.47 -7.29
CA SER A 368 0.75 -1.20 -8.68
C SER A 368 0.54 0.31 -8.93
N PRO A 369 1.21 0.89 -9.95
CA PRO A 369 1.03 2.30 -10.31
C PRO A 369 -0.33 2.57 -10.98
N LEU A 370 -1.14 1.56 -11.29
CA LEU A 370 -2.49 1.75 -11.85
C LEU A 370 -3.50 2.20 -10.80
N ILE A 371 -3.15 2.12 -9.52
CA ILE A 371 -4.02 2.39 -8.38
C ILE A 371 -4.05 3.88 -8.00
N PRO A 372 -2.90 4.53 -7.70
CA PRO A 372 -2.90 5.93 -7.26
C PRO A 372 -3.36 6.88 -8.36
N PRO A 373 -3.99 8.01 -8.00
CA PRO A 373 -4.33 9.05 -8.95
C PRO A 373 -3.07 9.67 -9.56
N PHE A 374 -3.18 10.19 -10.78
CA PHE A 374 -2.01 10.68 -11.54
C PHE A 374 -1.24 11.79 -10.80
N TYR A 375 -1.91 12.71 -10.11
CA TYR A 375 -1.20 13.77 -9.39
C TYR A 375 -0.34 13.20 -8.26
N ALA A 376 -0.77 12.12 -7.60
CA ALA A 376 0.04 11.49 -6.56
C ALA A 376 1.34 10.93 -7.15
N ILE A 377 1.24 10.24 -8.30
CA ILE A 377 2.40 9.77 -9.07
C ILE A 377 3.30 10.94 -9.45
N ALA A 378 2.72 11.99 -10.05
CA ALA A 378 3.48 13.15 -10.53
C ALA A 378 4.25 13.86 -9.40
N ASN A 379 3.65 14.04 -8.22
CA ASN A 379 4.33 14.65 -7.07
C ASN A 379 5.48 13.78 -6.54
N THR A 380 5.28 12.47 -6.44
CA THR A 380 6.35 11.54 -6.01
C THR A 380 7.51 11.55 -7.01
N ILE A 381 7.23 11.47 -8.31
CA ILE A 381 8.27 11.51 -9.35
C ILE A 381 8.97 12.86 -9.39
N PHE A 382 8.24 13.96 -9.20
CA PHE A 382 8.84 15.28 -9.08
C PHE A 382 9.84 15.34 -7.90
N GLY A 383 9.46 14.78 -6.74
CA GLY A 383 10.37 14.63 -5.60
C GLY A 383 11.62 13.83 -5.94
N ILE A 384 11.47 12.69 -6.62
CA ILE A 384 12.59 11.84 -7.05
C ILE A 384 13.53 12.59 -8.00
N VAL A 385 13.00 13.27 -9.01
CA VAL A 385 13.80 14.02 -9.98
C VAL A 385 14.55 15.17 -9.32
N VAL A 386 13.88 15.97 -8.50
CA VAL A 386 14.51 17.15 -7.87
C VAL A 386 15.56 16.74 -6.85
N PHE A 387 15.23 15.83 -5.93
CA PHE A 387 16.12 15.52 -4.82
C PHE A 387 17.11 14.41 -5.17
N PHE A 388 16.63 13.27 -5.64
CA PHE A 388 17.47 12.09 -5.84
C PHE A 388 18.17 12.02 -7.18
N ILE A 389 17.81 12.87 -8.15
CA ILE A 389 18.59 13.03 -9.38
C ILE A 389 19.35 14.35 -9.33
N VAL A 390 18.67 15.50 -9.39
CA VAL A 390 19.34 16.80 -9.56
C VAL A 390 20.22 17.15 -8.34
N ILE A 391 19.66 17.18 -7.13
CA ILE A 391 20.42 17.57 -5.92
C ILE A 391 21.47 16.50 -5.58
N SER A 392 21.11 15.22 -5.64
CA SER A 392 22.05 14.13 -5.38
C SER A 392 23.22 14.11 -6.35
N LEU A 393 23.02 14.37 -7.65
CA LEU A 393 24.11 14.52 -8.62
C LEU A 393 25.05 15.66 -8.20
N GLY A 394 24.49 16.81 -7.84
CA GLY A 394 25.26 17.95 -7.34
C GLY A 394 26.11 17.59 -6.12
N LEU A 395 25.53 16.91 -5.13
CA LEU A 395 26.25 16.49 -3.92
C LEU A 395 27.30 15.42 -4.19
N HIS A 396 26.96 14.40 -5.00
CA HIS A 396 27.81 13.24 -5.22
C HIS A 396 29.08 13.61 -6.01
N PHE A 397 28.92 14.36 -7.11
CA PHE A 397 30.04 14.74 -7.98
C PHE A 397 30.86 15.93 -7.44
N THR A 398 30.35 16.67 -6.46
CA THR A 398 31.16 17.66 -5.69
C THR A 398 31.90 17.03 -4.50
N ASN A 399 31.80 15.70 -4.33
CA ASN A 399 32.37 14.95 -3.22
C ASN A 399 31.91 15.45 -1.84
N THR A 400 30.68 15.96 -1.76
CA THR A 400 30.10 16.38 -0.48
C THR A 400 29.87 15.16 0.41
N TRP A 401 30.23 15.25 1.69
CA TRP A 401 30.20 14.11 2.64
C TRP A 401 31.10 12.93 2.25
N TYR A 402 32.20 13.19 1.51
CA TYR A 402 33.12 12.16 1.03
C TYR A 402 32.44 11.11 0.12
N SER A 403 31.40 11.53 -0.59
CA SER A 403 30.58 10.66 -1.44
C SER A 403 31.33 9.96 -2.56
N GLY A 404 32.45 10.52 -3.06
CA GLY A 404 33.23 9.93 -4.14
C GLY A 404 33.90 8.61 -3.78
N TYR A 405 34.04 8.32 -2.48
CA TYR A 405 34.57 7.06 -1.94
C TYR A 405 33.50 5.96 -1.78
N LEU A 406 32.23 6.30 -2.01
CA LEU A 406 31.08 5.44 -1.76
C LEU A 406 30.23 5.29 -3.03
N PRO A 407 29.42 4.22 -3.15
CA PRO A 407 28.39 4.16 -4.18
C PRO A 407 27.37 5.29 -4.00
N VAL A 408 26.70 5.68 -5.09
CA VAL A 408 25.62 6.70 -5.06
C VAL A 408 24.50 6.26 -4.11
N GLN A 409 24.05 5.02 -4.27
CA GLN A 409 23.00 4.40 -3.49
C GLN A 409 23.49 3.10 -2.82
N SER A 410 23.24 2.96 -1.52
CA SER A 410 23.37 1.70 -0.78
C SER A 410 22.52 1.72 0.49
N SER A 411 22.03 0.56 0.90
CA SER A 411 21.33 0.36 2.18
C SER A 411 22.30 0.16 3.36
N ASN A 412 23.59 -0.05 3.09
CA ASN A 412 24.60 -0.28 4.10
C ASN A 412 25.21 1.04 4.58
N ALA A 413 25.66 1.06 5.84
CA ALA A 413 26.53 2.11 6.35
C ALA A 413 28.00 1.68 6.24
N PHE A 414 28.90 2.66 6.08
CA PHE A 414 30.32 2.42 5.80
C PHE A 414 31.23 3.01 6.87
N ASP A 415 32.40 2.41 7.05
CA ASP A 415 33.51 2.97 7.82
C ASP A 415 34.46 3.80 6.93
N ASN A 416 35.46 4.42 7.55
CA ASN A 416 36.49 5.24 6.91
C ASN A 416 37.41 4.45 5.96
N THR A 417 37.27 3.13 5.88
CA THR A 417 37.97 2.26 4.92
C THR A 417 37.09 1.86 3.73
N GLY A 418 35.84 2.36 3.68
CA GLY A 418 34.89 2.06 2.61
C GLY A 418 34.27 0.67 2.73
N LYS A 419 34.41 0.01 3.88
CA LYS A 419 33.81 -1.29 4.17
C LYS A 419 32.54 -1.12 4.97
N THR A 420 31.68 -2.15 4.99
CA THR A 420 30.48 -2.16 5.83
C THR A 420 30.84 -1.95 7.30
N TYR A 421 30.14 -1.03 7.95
CA TYR A 421 30.46 -0.58 9.31
C TYR A 421 30.31 -1.71 10.33
N ASN A 422 31.38 -2.01 11.08
CA ASN A 422 31.36 -3.08 12.08
C ASN A 422 30.96 -2.54 13.47
N VAL A 423 29.70 -2.77 13.80
CA VAL A 423 29.03 -2.32 15.02
C VAL A 423 29.64 -2.91 16.29
N THR A 424 30.02 -4.19 16.30
CA THR A 424 30.47 -4.85 17.54
C THR A 424 31.76 -4.23 18.08
N ARG A 425 32.50 -3.51 17.23
CA ARG A 425 33.68 -2.75 17.62
C ARG A 425 33.38 -1.55 18.49
N ILE A 426 32.16 -1.01 18.48
CA ILE A 426 31.79 0.23 19.21
C ILE A 426 30.85 -0.03 20.39
N LEU A 427 30.65 -1.30 20.75
CA LEU A 427 29.77 -1.70 21.85
C LEU A 427 30.57 -2.34 23.00
N THR A 428 30.14 -2.04 24.23
CA THR A 428 30.58 -2.72 25.47
C THR A 428 29.32 -3.09 26.25
N ASN A 429 29.11 -4.39 26.53
CA ASN A 429 27.89 -4.91 27.16
C ASN A 429 26.58 -4.48 26.47
N PHE A 430 26.58 -4.45 25.13
CA PHE A 430 25.44 -4.01 24.30
C PHE A 430 25.03 -2.53 24.48
N ALA A 431 25.85 -1.74 25.18
CA ALA A 431 25.75 -0.30 25.23
C ALA A 431 26.86 0.34 24.39
N PHE A 432 26.62 1.58 23.95
CA PHE A 432 27.59 2.34 23.16
C PHE A 432 28.83 2.70 23.98
N ASP A 433 30.00 2.50 23.39
CA ASP A 433 31.32 2.81 23.96
C ASP A 433 32.00 3.90 23.13
N GLU A 434 32.14 5.08 23.72
CA GLU A 434 32.64 6.27 23.02
C GLU A 434 34.14 6.19 22.70
N GLU A 435 34.95 5.57 23.56
CA GLU A 435 36.38 5.45 23.34
C GLU A 435 36.66 4.52 22.15
N LYS A 436 35.97 3.38 22.11
CA LYS A 436 36.06 2.45 20.97
C LYS A 436 35.56 3.07 19.67
N TYR A 437 34.51 3.88 19.72
CA TYR A 437 33.99 4.61 18.56
C TYR A 437 35.04 5.57 17.98
N ARG A 438 35.67 6.38 18.83
CA ARG A 438 36.72 7.33 18.42
C ARG A 438 37.97 6.62 17.87
N ASN A 439 38.29 5.44 18.39
CA ASN A 439 39.44 4.64 17.92
C ASN A 439 39.15 3.84 16.63
N TYR A 440 37.89 3.65 16.25
CA TYR A 440 37.52 2.88 15.06
C TYR A 440 37.29 3.77 13.84
N SER A 441 36.15 4.46 13.76
CA SER A 441 35.76 5.24 12.58
C SER A 441 34.47 6.03 12.83
N PRO A 442 34.33 7.24 12.24
CA PRO A 442 33.03 7.85 12.07
C PRO A 442 32.16 7.03 11.11
N LEU A 443 30.85 7.26 11.14
CA LEU A 443 29.89 6.58 10.29
C LEU A 443 29.71 7.34 8.98
N PHE A 444 29.76 6.65 7.84
CA PHE A 444 29.46 7.22 6.53
C PHE A 444 28.24 6.57 5.89
N LEU A 445 27.49 7.37 5.13
CA LEU A 445 26.30 6.95 4.40
C LEU A 445 26.46 7.32 2.92
N SER A 446 25.82 6.55 2.04
CA SER A 446 25.76 6.90 0.62
C SER A 446 25.00 8.23 0.42
N THR A 447 25.27 8.94 -0.67
CA THR A 447 24.68 10.28 -0.92
C THR A 447 23.16 10.25 -0.85
N GLN A 448 22.53 9.29 -1.53
CA GLN A 448 21.08 9.18 -1.54
C GLN A 448 20.52 8.75 -0.17
N PHE A 449 21.22 7.91 0.60
CA PHE A 449 20.78 7.53 1.94
C PHE A 449 20.87 8.71 2.92
N GLY A 450 21.93 9.52 2.85
CA GLY A 450 21.99 10.77 3.60
C GLY A 450 20.83 11.72 3.26
N LEU A 451 20.56 11.90 1.96
CA LEU A 451 19.49 12.79 1.49
C LEU A 451 18.08 12.31 1.89
N SER A 452 17.84 10.99 1.94
CA SER A 452 16.54 10.44 2.33
C SER A 452 16.19 10.75 3.80
N TYR A 453 17.17 10.89 4.69
CA TYR A 453 16.94 11.39 6.05
C TYR A 453 16.50 12.85 6.08
N GLY A 454 17.14 13.72 5.29
CA GLY A 454 16.71 15.11 5.15
C GLY A 454 15.26 15.22 4.65
N LEU A 455 14.93 14.46 3.61
CA LEU A 455 13.56 14.41 3.08
C LEU A 455 12.56 13.84 4.06
N SER A 456 12.95 12.85 4.87
CA SER A 456 12.09 12.32 5.95
C SER A 456 11.73 13.42 6.96
N PHE A 457 12.68 14.29 7.34
CA PHE A 457 12.41 15.44 8.21
C PHE A 457 11.44 16.43 7.55
N ALA A 458 11.66 16.75 6.26
CA ALA A 458 10.74 17.63 5.51
C ALA A 458 9.34 17.03 5.38
N ALA A 459 9.23 15.73 5.13
CA ALA A 459 7.97 15.03 4.98
C ALA A 459 7.12 15.13 6.25
N VAL A 460 7.71 14.85 7.41
CA VAL A 460 7.02 14.92 8.71
C VAL A 460 6.44 16.33 8.96
N ALA A 461 7.26 17.38 8.83
CA ALA A 461 6.76 18.76 8.97
C ALA A 461 5.69 19.11 7.94
N SER A 462 5.89 18.69 6.69
CA SER A 462 4.99 18.95 5.57
C SER A 462 3.63 18.33 5.77
N VAL A 463 3.55 17.09 6.28
CA VAL A 463 2.27 16.41 6.57
C VAL A 463 1.43 17.22 7.55
N ILE A 464 1.99 17.67 8.68
CA ILE A 464 1.23 18.42 9.69
C ILE A 464 0.69 19.70 9.07
N VAL A 465 1.56 20.51 8.47
CA VAL A 465 1.17 21.83 7.96
C VAL A 465 0.20 21.68 6.79
N HIS A 466 0.42 20.72 5.89
CA HIS A 466 -0.48 20.45 4.77
C HIS A 466 -1.88 20.02 5.25
N VAL A 467 -1.96 19.05 6.17
CA VAL A 467 -3.25 18.56 6.68
C VAL A 467 -3.99 19.66 7.44
N VAL A 468 -3.31 20.45 8.27
CA VAL A 468 -3.93 21.56 9.01
C VAL A 468 -4.48 22.62 8.04
N LEU A 469 -3.76 22.96 6.97
CA LEU A 469 -4.16 24.00 6.03
C LEU A 469 -5.26 23.56 5.05
N TYR A 470 -5.16 22.34 4.50
CA TYR A 470 -6.09 21.84 3.49
C TYR A 470 -7.31 21.14 4.09
N HIS A 471 -7.14 20.38 5.19
CA HIS A 471 -8.18 19.52 5.76
C HIS A 471 -8.55 19.87 7.21
N GLY A 472 -7.87 20.84 7.84
CA GLY A 472 -8.05 21.14 9.26
C GLY A 472 -9.47 21.58 9.63
N LYS A 473 -10.16 22.31 8.73
CA LYS A 473 -11.56 22.71 8.93
C LYS A 473 -12.50 21.50 8.93
N ASP A 474 -12.29 20.57 8.00
CA ASP A 474 -13.12 19.37 7.87
C ASP A 474 -12.91 18.44 9.07
N ILE A 475 -11.65 18.22 9.46
CA ILE A 475 -11.30 17.43 10.65
C ILE A 475 -11.94 18.05 11.90
N TRP A 476 -11.90 19.37 12.04
CA TRP A 476 -12.52 20.07 13.17
C TRP A 476 -14.05 19.97 13.17
N SER A 477 -14.69 20.12 12.00
CA SER A 477 -16.14 19.93 11.85
C SER A 477 -16.55 18.51 12.22
N GLN A 478 -15.85 17.51 11.69
CA GLN A 478 -16.07 16.09 11.97
C GLN A 478 -15.84 15.73 13.44
N PHE A 479 -14.89 16.42 14.10
CA PHE A 479 -14.68 16.27 15.55
C PHE A 479 -15.87 16.83 16.34
N ARG A 480 -16.48 17.95 15.91
CA ARG A 480 -17.60 18.63 16.59
C ARG A 480 -18.96 17.99 16.33
N GLU A 481 -19.22 17.53 15.10
CA GLU A 481 -20.51 16.95 14.66
C GLU A 481 -20.74 15.53 15.20
N ALA A 482 -19.72 14.90 15.79
CA ALA A 482 -19.77 13.53 16.31
C ALA A 482 -20.33 12.53 15.28
N ARG A 483 -21.42 11.81 15.59
CA ARG A 483 -22.08 10.86 14.68
C ARG A 483 -23.08 11.49 13.70
N ARG A 484 -23.27 12.80 13.72
CA ARG A 484 -24.21 13.52 12.86
C ARG A 484 -23.52 14.10 11.62
N GLN A 485 -22.64 13.31 11.01
CA GLN A 485 -22.01 13.68 9.74
C GLN A 485 -23.02 13.48 8.60
N GLU A 486 -22.86 14.22 7.51
CA GLU A 486 -23.61 13.97 6.28
C GLU A 486 -23.27 12.59 5.75
N ASP A 487 -24.31 11.78 5.52
CA ASP A 487 -24.14 10.43 5.03
C ASP A 487 -23.99 10.43 3.52
N ASP A 488 -22.92 9.82 3.03
CA ASP A 488 -22.84 9.47 1.61
C ASP A 488 -23.81 8.33 1.27
N VAL A 489 -23.96 8.04 -0.03
CA VAL A 489 -24.83 6.95 -0.51
C VAL A 489 -24.48 5.60 0.13
N HIS A 490 -23.19 5.34 0.40
CA HIS A 490 -22.72 4.10 1.00
C HIS A 490 -22.99 4.03 2.51
N MET A 491 -22.86 5.13 3.24
CA MET A 491 -23.18 5.22 4.66
C MET A 491 -24.69 5.09 4.89
N ARG A 492 -25.53 5.68 4.04
CA ARG A 492 -26.99 5.48 4.07
C ARG A 492 -27.37 4.00 3.96
N MET A 493 -26.73 3.26 3.05
CA MET A 493 -26.92 1.81 2.95
C MET A 493 -26.38 1.05 4.17
N MET A 494 -25.23 1.46 4.71
CA MET A 494 -24.62 0.83 5.88
C MET A 494 -25.44 0.98 7.16
N LYS A 495 -26.29 2.01 7.27
CA LYS A 495 -27.21 2.20 8.41
C LYS A 495 -28.20 1.06 8.63
N LYS A 496 -28.45 0.24 7.59
CA LYS A 496 -29.23 -0.99 7.72
C LYS A 496 -28.58 -2.00 8.69
N TYR A 497 -27.25 -2.00 8.78
CA TYR A 497 -26.49 -2.93 9.62
C TYR A 497 -26.21 -2.36 11.00
N ARG A 498 -26.22 -3.23 12.02
CA ARG A 498 -25.79 -2.84 13.37
C ARG A 498 -24.30 -2.55 13.38
N ASP A 499 -23.94 -1.30 13.64
CA ASP A 499 -22.55 -0.89 13.77
C ASP A 499 -21.85 -1.55 14.98
N ALA A 500 -20.52 -1.62 14.89
CA ALA A 500 -19.63 -1.96 15.99
C ALA A 500 -19.46 -0.71 16.86
N PRO A 501 -19.83 -0.74 18.16
CA PRO A 501 -19.69 0.42 19.03
C PRO A 501 -18.23 0.87 19.20
N ASP A 502 -17.98 2.18 19.28
CA ASP A 502 -16.63 2.73 19.47
C ASP A 502 -15.96 2.26 20.76
N TRP A 503 -16.76 1.95 21.79
CA TRP A 503 -16.24 1.45 23.07
C TRP A 503 -15.60 0.05 22.95
N TRP A 504 -15.95 -0.77 21.95
CA TRP A 504 -15.28 -2.05 21.70
C TRP A 504 -13.80 -1.82 21.36
N TYR A 505 -13.55 -0.86 20.47
CA TYR A 505 -12.21 -0.45 20.08
C TYR A 505 -11.46 0.25 21.23
N ALA A 506 -12.14 1.09 22.01
CA ALA A 506 -11.54 1.75 23.17
C ALA A 506 -11.13 0.74 24.26
N VAL A 507 -11.99 -0.24 24.59
CA VAL A 507 -11.67 -1.29 25.56
C VAL A 507 -10.49 -2.13 25.06
N LEU A 508 -10.50 -2.53 23.78
CA LEU A 508 -9.38 -3.26 23.20
C LEU A 508 -8.08 -2.46 23.28
N PHE A 509 -8.11 -1.16 22.97
CA PHE A 509 -6.96 -0.28 23.06
C PHE A 509 -6.39 -0.24 24.48
N VAL A 510 -7.25 -0.05 25.49
CA VAL A 510 -6.84 -0.01 26.91
C VAL A 510 -6.26 -1.34 27.38
N VAL A 511 -6.88 -2.47 26.99
CA VAL A 511 -6.37 -3.81 27.31
C VAL A 511 -4.98 -4.03 26.70
N MET A 512 -4.81 -3.68 25.41
CA MET A 512 -3.52 -3.86 24.73
C MET A 512 -2.45 -2.94 25.29
N LEU A 513 -2.79 -1.71 25.65
CA LEU A 513 -1.89 -0.78 26.35
C LEU A 513 -1.39 -1.39 27.68
N GLY A 514 -2.29 -1.97 28.48
CA GLY A 514 -1.94 -2.63 29.74
C GLY A 514 -1.00 -3.81 29.54
N ILE A 515 -1.26 -4.66 28.55
CA ILE A 515 -0.38 -5.79 28.21
C ILE A 515 0.98 -5.28 27.72
N SER A 516 1.01 -4.23 26.89
CA SER A 516 2.26 -3.62 26.43
C SER A 516 3.10 -3.05 27.57
N PHE A 517 2.49 -2.42 28.58
CA PHE A 517 3.22 -2.04 29.79
C PHE A 517 3.84 -3.25 30.48
N GLY A 518 3.11 -4.37 30.55
CA GLY A 518 3.63 -5.64 31.05
C GLY A 518 4.83 -6.15 30.25
N VAL A 519 4.81 -6.07 28.92
CA VAL A 519 5.93 -6.46 28.04
C VAL A 519 7.16 -5.56 28.26
N VAL A 520 6.94 -4.25 28.37
CA VAL A 520 8.01 -3.26 28.53
C VAL A 520 8.66 -3.35 29.92
N CYS A 521 7.85 -3.43 30.98
CA CYS A 521 8.33 -3.39 32.37
C CYS A 521 8.67 -4.77 32.94
N GLY A 522 8.08 -5.84 32.40
CA GLY A 522 8.25 -7.20 32.93
C GLY A 522 9.56 -7.88 32.53
N TRP A 523 10.24 -7.37 31.50
CA TRP A 523 11.51 -7.92 30.99
C TRP A 523 12.62 -6.87 30.99
N PRO A 524 13.90 -7.28 31.02
CA PRO A 524 15.05 -6.36 31.03
C PRO A 524 15.31 -5.76 29.64
N THR A 525 14.31 -5.06 29.09
CA THR A 525 14.33 -4.44 27.75
C THR A 525 15.16 -3.16 27.70
N GLY A 526 15.38 -2.51 28.85
CA GLY A 526 15.99 -1.18 28.95
C GLY A 526 15.06 -0.04 28.52
N PHE A 527 13.79 -0.35 28.21
CA PHE A 527 12.77 0.61 27.79
C PHE A 527 11.98 1.12 29.01
N PRO A 528 12.15 2.38 29.45
CA PRO A 528 11.41 2.90 30.59
C PRO A 528 9.91 3.08 30.30
N TRP A 529 9.08 2.85 31.32
CA TRP A 529 7.62 2.96 31.24
C TRP A 529 7.12 4.33 30.73
N TRP A 530 7.78 5.42 31.13
CA TRP A 530 7.43 6.77 30.68
C TRP A 530 7.77 6.99 29.20
N GLY A 531 8.83 6.35 28.70
CA GLY A 531 9.19 6.40 27.29
C GLY A 531 8.16 5.71 26.42
N TYR A 532 7.54 4.63 26.92
CA TYR A 532 6.44 3.95 26.24
C TYR A 532 5.18 4.83 26.12
N ILE A 533 4.88 5.67 27.12
CA ILE A 533 3.77 6.64 27.03
C ILE A 533 4.01 7.61 25.86
N VAL A 534 5.22 8.17 25.76
CA VAL A 534 5.58 9.06 24.65
C VAL A 534 5.49 8.31 23.31
N CYS A 535 5.91 7.05 23.27
CA CYS A 535 5.83 6.19 22.10
C CYS A 535 4.41 6.06 21.55
N ILE A 536 3.41 5.82 22.41
CA ILE A 536 2.00 5.63 22.01
C ILE A 536 1.29 6.93 21.62
N ILE A 537 1.76 8.08 22.10
CA ILE A 537 1.23 9.38 21.65
C ILE A 537 1.47 9.58 20.14
N LEU A 538 2.59 9.08 19.62
CA LEU A 538 2.93 9.22 18.20
C LEU A 538 1.88 8.58 17.27
N PRO A 539 1.58 7.27 17.33
CA PRO A 539 0.59 6.68 16.45
C PRO A 539 -0.81 7.27 16.67
N LEU A 540 -1.19 7.62 17.91
CA LEU A 540 -2.48 8.28 18.18
C LEU A 540 -2.65 9.61 17.45
N PHE A 541 -1.59 10.43 17.42
CA PHE A 541 -1.61 11.71 16.74
C PHE A 541 -1.49 11.54 15.21
N TRP A 542 -0.55 10.71 14.76
CA TRP A 542 -0.18 10.64 13.35
C TRP A 542 -1.09 9.76 12.48
N THR A 543 -1.89 8.86 13.06
CA THR A 543 -2.85 8.04 12.28
C THR A 543 -3.80 8.92 11.48
N ILE A 544 -4.30 10.04 12.01
CA ILE A 544 -5.25 10.88 11.27
C ILE A 544 -4.55 11.62 10.11
N PRO A 545 -3.46 12.41 10.32
CA PRO A 545 -2.81 13.13 9.23
C PRO A 545 -2.27 12.23 8.12
N VAL A 546 -1.57 11.15 8.50
CA VAL A 546 -1.03 10.20 7.51
C VAL A 546 -2.16 9.44 6.82
N GLY A 547 -3.21 9.07 7.57
CA GLY A 547 -4.36 8.38 7.04
C GLY A 547 -5.16 9.18 6.02
N VAL A 548 -5.33 10.49 6.23
CA VAL A 548 -5.99 11.36 5.25
C VAL A 548 -5.22 11.37 3.92
N ILE A 549 -3.89 11.53 3.99
CA ILE A 549 -3.05 11.51 2.79
C ILE A 549 -3.11 10.14 2.11
N GLN A 550 -2.97 9.05 2.85
CA GLN A 550 -3.03 7.70 2.30
C GLN A 550 -4.39 7.37 1.69
N ALA A 551 -5.49 7.73 2.36
CA ALA A 551 -6.85 7.46 1.88
C ALA A 551 -7.18 8.21 0.58
N ILE A 552 -6.61 9.39 0.37
CA ILE A 552 -6.84 10.22 -0.81
C ILE A 552 -5.87 9.84 -1.95
N THR A 553 -4.59 9.61 -1.63
CA THR A 553 -3.51 9.47 -2.63
C THR A 553 -3.02 8.04 -2.87
N ASN A 554 -3.42 7.11 -2.00
CA ASN A 554 -2.88 5.74 -1.92
C ASN A 554 -1.39 5.64 -1.54
N VAL A 555 -0.76 6.73 -1.09
CA VAL A 555 0.64 6.75 -0.66
C VAL A 555 0.69 6.85 0.87
N GLN A 556 1.25 5.82 1.52
CA GLN A 556 1.49 5.82 2.96
C GLN A 556 2.82 6.50 3.27
N LEU A 557 2.79 7.55 4.09
CA LEU A 557 4.00 8.23 4.52
C LEU A 557 4.56 7.58 5.80
N GLY A 558 5.85 7.24 5.79
CA GLY A 558 6.51 6.54 6.89
C GLY A 558 6.89 7.46 8.05
N LEU A 559 6.83 6.96 9.29
CA LEU A 559 7.35 7.65 10.49
C LEU A 559 8.59 6.99 11.10
N ASN A 560 9.18 6.01 10.41
CA ASN A 560 10.34 5.25 10.91
C ASN A 560 11.42 6.19 11.46
N VAL A 561 11.89 7.11 10.61
CA VAL A 561 12.95 8.06 10.96
C VAL A 561 12.54 9.00 12.10
N LEU A 562 11.27 9.40 12.18
CA LEU A 562 10.79 10.27 13.26
C LEU A 562 10.86 9.56 14.61
N THR A 563 10.36 8.32 14.67
CA THR A 563 10.36 7.53 15.90
C THR A 563 11.79 7.28 16.40
N GLU A 564 12.69 6.97 15.47
CA GLU A 564 14.12 6.75 15.71
C GLU A 564 14.83 8.04 16.16
N PHE A 565 14.51 9.18 15.54
CA PHE A 565 15.04 10.49 15.91
C PHE A 565 14.65 10.88 17.33
N ILE A 566 13.37 10.76 17.69
CA ILE A 566 12.86 11.11 19.03
C ILE A 566 13.51 10.25 20.10
N VAL A 567 13.46 8.91 19.95
CA VAL A 567 14.00 8.01 20.97
C VAL A 567 15.52 8.08 21.05
N GLY A 568 16.21 8.36 19.95
CA GLY A 568 17.67 8.48 19.93
C GLY A 568 18.19 9.66 20.78
N TYR A 569 17.42 10.76 20.88
CA TYR A 569 17.72 11.85 21.82
C TYR A 569 17.23 11.57 23.24
N MET A 570 16.12 10.85 23.39
CA MET A 570 15.51 10.58 24.70
C MET A 570 16.23 9.47 25.49
N LEU A 571 16.68 8.42 24.80
CA LEU A 571 17.27 7.21 25.38
C LEU A 571 18.54 6.80 24.60
N PRO A 572 19.58 7.66 24.58
CA PRO A 572 20.80 7.38 23.85
C PRO A 572 21.51 6.13 24.41
N GLY A 573 22.15 5.37 23.52
CA GLY A 573 22.97 4.20 23.87
C GLY A 573 22.17 2.92 24.18
N ARG A 574 20.84 2.89 23.94
CA ARG A 574 19.96 1.75 24.23
C ARG A 574 19.30 1.19 22.96
N PRO A 575 19.99 0.31 22.20
CA PRO A 575 19.51 -0.15 20.89
C PRO A 575 18.23 -0.99 20.95
N LEU A 576 18.05 -1.86 21.95
CA LEU A 576 16.82 -2.66 22.08
C LEU A 576 15.59 -1.77 22.36
N ALA A 577 15.73 -0.81 23.28
CA ALA A 577 14.66 0.14 23.58
C ALA A 577 14.30 0.99 22.35
N MET A 578 15.29 1.39 21.55
CA MET A 578 15.10 2.06 20.26
C MET A 578 14.23 1.21 19.32
N MET A 579 14.60 -0.06 19.10
CA MET A 579 13.85 -0.97 18.22
C MET A 579 12.40 -1.19 18.68
N MET A 580 12.19 -1.35 19.99
CA MET A 580 10.85 -1.47 20.56
C MET A 580 10.03 -0.17 20.42
N PHE A 581 10.67 0.99 20.61
CA PHE A 581 10.03 2.30 20.44
C PHE A 581 9.62 2.53 18.99
N LYS A 582 10.48 2.19 18.03
CA LYS A 582 10.15 2.23 16.60
C LYS A 582 8.96 1.32 16.30
N ASN A 583 9.00 0.08 16.80
CA ASN A 583 7.95 -0.90 16.55
C ASN A 583 6.58 -0.40 17.06
N TYR A 584 6.47 0.02 18.32
CA TYR A 584 5.21 0.56 18.84
C TYR A 584 4.82 1.91 18.23
N GLY A 585 5.79 2.80 18.00
CA GLY A 585 5.53 4.18 17.54
C GLY A 585 5.11 4.27 16.07
N TYR A 586 5.69 3.44 15.21
CA TYR A 586 5.39 3.42 13.78
C TYR A 586 4.43 2.29 13.39
N LEU A 587 4.68 1.04 13.83
CA LEU A 587 3.89 -0.09 13.34
C LEU A 587 2.44 -0.01 13.79
N CYS A 588 2.17 0.43 15.03
CA CYS A 588 0.79 0.60 15.48
C CYS A 588 0.01 1.58 14.59
N MET A 589 0.66 2.65 14.10
CA MET A 589 0.04 3.54 13.11
C MET A 589 -0.17 2.84 11.78
N ALA A 590 0.86 2.19 11.23
CA ALA A 590 0.78 1.55 9.92
C ALA A 590 -0.32 0.47 9.88
N GLN A 591 -0.42 -0.32 10.96
CA GLN A 591 -1.47 -1.32 11.13
C GLN A 591 -2.84 -0.67 11.33
N ALA A 592 -2.94 0.43 12.11
CA ALA A 592 -4.20 1.16 12.25
C ALA A 592 -4.74 1.64 10.89
N LEU A 593 -3.86 2.08 9.99
CA LEU A 593 -4.22 2.50 8.64
C LEU A 593 -4.62 1.33 7.75
N SER A 594 -3.93 0.19 7.82
CA SER A 594 -4.33 -1.03 7.13
C SER A 594 -5.73 -1.50 7.57
N PHE A 595 -6.00 -1.52 8.88
CA PHE A 595 -7.32 -1.84 9.41
C PHE A 595 -8.39 -0.82 9.02
N ALA A 596 -8.08 0.47 8.98
CA ALA A 596 -8.99 1.50 8.49
C ALA A 596 -9.33 1.29 7.00
N GLY A 597 -8.34 0.89 6.19
CA GLY A 597 -8.54 0.44 4.81
C GLY A 597 -9.54 -0.71 4.72
N ASP A 598 -9.35 -1.78 5.49
CA ASP A 598 -10.29 -2.91 5.51
C ASP A 598 -11.71 -2.50 5.96
N LEU A 599 -11.83 -1.59 6.93
CA LEU A 599 -13.11 -1.05 7.36
C LEU A 599 -13.81 -0.30 6.22
N LYS A 600 -13.05 0.44 5.40
CA LYS A 600 -13.59 1.08 4.17
C LYS A 600 -13.94 0.05 3.10
N LEU A 601 -13.16 -1.02 2.93
CA LEU A 601 -13.51 -2.12 2.02
C LEU A 601 -14.84 -2.77 2.44
N GLY A 602 -15.02 -3.05 3.73
CA GLY A 602 -16.28 -3.55 4.28
C GLY A 602 -17.44 -2.59 4.08
N HIS A 603 -17.19 -1.27 4.17
CA HIS A 603 -18.16 -0.22 3.87
C HIS A 603 -18.58 -0.23 2.38
N TYR A 604 -17.63 -0.39 1.46
CA TYR A 604 -17.92 -0.50 0.02
C TYR A 604 -18.66 -1.77 -0.37
N MET A 605 -18.37 -2.88 0.29
CA MET A 605 -18.99 -4.18 0.00
C MET A 605 -20.23 -4.47 0.88
N LYS A 606 -20.61 -3.54 1.75
CA LYS A 606 -21.78 -3.60 2.62
C LYS A 606 -21.77 -4.83 3.54
N VAL A 607 -20.59 -5.10 4.12
CA VAL A 607 -20.36 -6.17 5.08
C VAL A 607 -20.73 -5.69 6.49
N PRO A 608 -21.48 -6.48 7.28
CA PRO A 608 -21.86 -6.10 8.64
C PRO A 608 -20.64 -5.72 9.52
N PRO A 609 -20.60 -4.51 10.12
CA PRO A 609 -19.42 -4.02 10.84
C PRO A 609 -18.98 -4.87 12.03
N ARG A 610 -19.92 -5.49 12.75
CA ARG A 610 -19.60 -6.37 13.89
C ARG A 610 -18.89 -7.65 13.47
N THR A 611 -19.28 -8.22 12.34
CA THR A 611 -18.62 -9.41 11.79
C THR A 611 -17.20 -9.05 11.37
N LEU A 612 -17.05 -7.91 10.68
CA LEU A 612 -15.76 -7.37 10.29
C LEU A 612 -14.85 -7.14 11.50
N PHE A 613 -15.42 -6.66 12.62
CA PHE A 613 -14.68 -6.47 13.86
C PHE A 613 -14.02 -7.75 14.38
N PHE A 614 -14.83 -8.80 14.57
CA PHE A 614 -14.33 -10.06 15.11
C PHE A 614 -13.43 -10.79 14.12
N SER A 615 -13.71 -10.72 12.81
CA SER A 615 -12.90 -11.41 11.81
C SER A 615 -11.47 -10.88 11.79
N GLN A 616 -11.28 -9.55 11.86
CA GLN A 616 -9.94 -8.95 11.92
C GLN A 616 -9.24 -9.30 13.24
N LEU A 617 -9.91 -9.09 14.38
CA LEU A 617 -9.32 -9.30 15.70
C LEU A 617 -8.83 -10.74 15.91
N VAL A 618 -9.67 -11.73 15.58
CA VAL A 618 -9.33 -13.15 15.75
C VAL A 618 -8.19 -13.54 14.81
N ALA A 619 -8.24 -13.08 13.55
CA ALA A 619 -7.21 -13.40 12.57
C ALA A 619 -5.84 -12.80 12.94
N SER A 620 -5.79 -11.54 13.40
CA SER A 620 -4.54 -10.90 13.83
C SER A 620 -3.91 -11.57 15.06
N ILE A 621 -4.71 -11.93 16.07
CA ILE A 621 -4.20 -12.64 17.26
C ILE A 621 -3.64 -14.01 16.85
N TRP A 622 -4.39 -14.76 16.02
CA TRP A 622 -3.95 -16.06 15.54
C TRP A 622 -2.69 -15.98 14.68
N SER A 623 -2.62 -15.00 13.78
CA SER A 623 -1.46 -14.76 12.93
C SER A 623 -0.21 -14.47 13.74
N ALA A 624 -0.27 -13.62 14.76
CA ALA A 624 0.87 -13.34 15.62
C ALA A 624 1.44 -14.63 16.26
N ILE A 625 0.57 -15.54 16.72
CA ILE A 625 0.98 -16.83 17.29
C ILE A 625 1.65 -17.70 16.21
N VAL A 626 1.03 -17.84 15.04
CA VAL A 626 1.54 -18.68 13.94
C VAL A 626 2.89 -18.18 13.45
N GLN A 627 3.03 -16.88 13.21
CA GLN A 627 4.29 -16.29 12.72
C GLN A 627 5.42 -16.46 13.73
N ILE A 628 5.17 -16.23 15.02
CA ILE A 628 6.19 -16.43 16.05
C ILE A 628 6.57 -17.90 16.19
N ALA A 629 5.61 -18.82 16.06
CA ALA A 629 5.89 -20.25 16.08
C ALA A 629 6.78 -20.68 14.89
N VAL A 630 6.46 -20.21 13.68
CA VAL A 630 7.27 -20.50 12.48
C VAL A 630 8.66 -19.88 12.57
N MET A 631 8.77 -18.64 13.08
CA MET A 631 10.06 -17.99 13.32
C MET A 631 10.94 -18.81 14.27
N ASN A 632 10.42 -19.20 15.44
CA ASN A 632 11.18 -20.00 16.41
C ASN A 632 11.54 -21.37 15.85
N TRP A 633 10.62 -22.00 15.09
CA TRP A 633 10.92 -23.25 14.40
C TRP A 633 12.06 -23.08 13.39
N ALA A 634 12.05 -22.02 12.58
CA ALA A 634 13.09 -21.74 11.59
C ALA A 634 14.45 -21.49 12.27
N LEU A 635 14.47 -20.69 13.34
CA LEU A 635 15.68 -20.41 14.11
C LEU A 635 16.29 -21.65 14.79
N ALA A 636 15.45 -22.61 15.17
CA ALA A 636 15.91 -23.85 15.82
C ALA A 636 16.32 -24.95 14.82
N THR A 637 15.73 -24.97 13.62
CA THR A 637 15.86 -26.09 12.68
C THR A 637 16.82 -25.80 11.53
N ILE A 638 16.91 -24.55 11.07
CA ILE A 638 17.72 -24.19 9.90
C ILE A 638 19.15 -23.87 10.37
N PRO A 639 20.16 -24.69 10.00
CA PRO A 639 21.54 -24.44 10.39
C PRO A 639 22.09 -23.20 9.68
N GLY A 640 22.83 -22.36 10.43
CA GLY A 640 23.44 -21.15 9.87
C GLY A 640 22.43 -20.07 9.43
N ILE A 641 21.21 -20.09 9.96
CA ILE A 641 20.20 -19.06 9.68
C ILE A 641 20.72 -17.66 10.03
N CYS A 642 20.36 -16.69 9.20
CA CYS A 642 20.82 -15.29 9.26
C CYS A 642 22.34 -15.09 9.04
N THR A 643 23.04 -16.06 8.45
CA THR A 643 24.40 -15.87 7.93
C THR A 643 24.37 -15.59 6.43
N GLN A 644 25.37 -14.84 5.92
CA GLN A 644 25.46 -14.50 4.50
C GLN A 644 25.73 -15.74 3.61
N ASP A 645 26.40 -16.75 4.18
CA ASP A 645 26.81 -17.97 3.48
C ASP A 645 25.78 -19.12 3.60
N GLN A 646 24.55 -18.83 4.07
CA GLN A 646 23.52 -19.86 4.19
C GLN A 646 23.08 -20.34 2.81
N VAL A 647 23.10 -21.67 2.61
CA VAL A 647 22.92 -22.33 1.29
C VAL A 647 21.60 -21.97 0.61
N ASP A 648 20.51 -21.81 1.38
CA ASP A 648 19.18 -21.49 0.87
C ASP A 648 18.88 -19.97 0.88
N HIS A 649 19.88 -19.14 1.19
CA HIS A 649 19.81 -17.69 1.32
C HIS A 649 18.89 -17.16 2.43
N TYR A 650 18.73 -17.88 3.54
CA TYR A 650 18.11 -17.37 4.76
C TYR A 650 19.03 -16.38 5.50
N THR A 651 19.25 -15.20 4.91
CA THR A 651 20.19 -14.18 5.41
C THR A 651 19.54 -13.16 6.37
N CYS A 652 18.22 -13.16 6.54
CA CYS A 652 17.48 -12.28 7.46
C CYS A 652 17.73 -10.78 7.21
N SER A 653 17.57 -10.35 5.96
CA SER A 653 17.76 -8.96 5.53
C SER A 653 16.98 -7.90 6.33
N GLY A 654 15.69 -8.13 6.62
CA GLY A 654 14.84 -7.20 7.39
C GLY A 654 15.42 -6.94 8.78
N ALA A 655 15.66 -8.01 9.54
CA ALA A 655 16.35 -7.97 10.82
C ALA A 655 17.74 -7.30 10.74
N THR A 656 18.47 -7.47 9.64
CA THR A 656 19.78 -6.82 9.43
C THR A 656 19.66 -5.29 9.25
N VAL A 657 18.65 -4.82 8.51
CA VAL A 657 18.37 -3.38 8.38
C VAL A 657 17.94 -2.79 9.71
N PHE A 658 17.09 -3.49 10.46
CA PHE A 658 16.70 -3.10 11.81
C PHE A 658 17.88 -3.03 12.77
N TYR A 659 18.76 -4.02 12.71
CA TYR A 659 19.99 -4.03 13.47
C TYR A 659 20.85 -2.82 13.10
N THR A 660 21.07 -2.55 11.82
CA THR A 660 21.82 -1.38 11.35
C THR A 660 21.19 -0.06 11.83
N ALA A 661 19.87 0.08 11.72
CA ALA A 661 19.16 1.25 12.21
C ALA A 661 19.29 1.42 13.73
N SER A 662 19.24 0.32 14.51
CA SER A 662 19.48 0.31 15.97
C SER A 662 20.84 0.86 16.35
N VAL A 663 21.81 0.78 15.45
CA VAL A 663 23.16 1.28 15.67
C VAL A 663 23.25 2.77 15.37
N ILE A 664 22.73 3.19 14.21
CA ILE A 664 22.72 4.58 13.79
C ILE A 664 21.97 5.44 14.81
N TRP A 665 20.73 5.05 15.11
CA TRP A 665 19.81 5.87 15.91
C TRP A 665 19.80 5.53 17.38
N GLY A 666 20.07 4.27 17.75
CA GLY A 666 20.05 3.82 19.14
C GLY A 666 21.42 3.86 19.81
N ALA A 667 22.45 3.25 19.20
CA ALA A 667 23.79 3.17 19.80
C ALA A 667 24.57 4.49 19.66
N ILE A 668 24.90 4.90 18.43
CA ILE A 668 25.66 6.15 18.15
C ILE A 668 24.81 7.36 18.54
N GLY A 669 23.55 7.35 18.11
CA GLY A 669 22.56 8.35 18.42
C GLY A 669 22.60 9.56 17.47
N PRO A 670 21.45 10.24 17.28
CA PRO A 670 21.31 11.35 16.35
C PRO A 670 22.15 12.57 16.70
N ALA A 671 22.52 12.76 17.98
CA ALA A 671 23.34 13.88 18.42
C ALA A 671 24.72 13.93 17.72
N ARG A 672 25.32 12.76 17.47
CA ARG A 672 26.67 12.67 16.84
C ARG A 672 26.63 12.73 15.31
N ILE A 673 25.45 12.56 14.70
CA ILE A 673 25.27 12.49 13.25
C ILE A 673 24.64 13.78 12.71
N PHE A 674 23.64 14.31 13.41
CA PHE A 674 22.79 15.41 12.93
C PHE A 674 22.88 16.69 13.77
N SER A 675 23.62 16.74 14.87
CA SER A 675 23.71 17.95 15.72
C SER A 675 25.11 18.58 15.73
N GLY A 676 25.16 19.87 16.06
CA GLY A 676 26.41 20.62 16.21
C GLY A 676 27.25 20.64 14.94
N GLY A 677 28.53 20.28 15.06
CA GLY A 677 29.48 20.20 13.93
C GLY A 677 29.44 18.90 13.14
N ALA A 678 28.45 18.03 13.35
CA ALA A 678 28.36 16.74 12.66
C ALA A 678 28.15 16.89 11.15
N MET A 679 28.61 15.90 10.38
CA MET A 679 28.63 15.92 8.91
C MET A 679 27.26 16.18 8.27
N LEU A 680 26.20 15.60 8.84
CA LEU A 680 24.84 15.69 8.31
C LEU A 680 23.97 16.72 9.04
N ALA A 681 24.55 17.57 9.90
CA ALA A 681 23.78 18.52 10.70
C ALA A 681 22.92 19.48 9.89
N LYS A 682 23.41 19.89 8.71
CA LYS A 682 22.67 20.79 7.79
C LYS A 682 21.37 20.18 7.26
N LEU A 683 21.18 18.86 7.32
CA LEU A 683 19.92 18.23 6.92
C LEU A 683 18.76 18.62 7.84
N GLN A 684 19.02 19.08 9.07
CA GLN A 684 17.95 19.56 9.95
C GLN A 684 17.19 20.77 9.40
N PHE A 685 17.77 21.55 8.48
CA PHE A 685 17.04 22.65 7.81
C PHE A 685 15.83 22.16 6.99
N PHE A 686 15.79 20.87 6.63
CA PHE A 686 14.64 20.28 5.96
C PHE A 686 13.37 20.31 6.84
N TRP A 687 13.47 20.39 8.17
CA TRP A 687 12.31 20.66 9.04
C TRP A 687 11.61 21.97 8.66
N LEU A 688 12.39 23.03 8.44
CA LEU A 688 11.87 24.35 8.07
C LEU A 688 11.34 24.36 6.64
N VAL A 689 12.08 23.74 5.71
CA VAL A 689 11.64 23.62 4.30
C VAL A 689 10.32 22.85 4.22
N GLY A 690 10.22 21.74 4.95
CA GLY A 690 9.01 20.92 5.05
C GLY A 690 7.83 21.68 5.64
N ALA A 691 8.05 22.53 6.64
CA ALA A 691 6.98 23.35 7.22
C ALA A 691 6.57 24.52 6.29
N ALA A 692 7.52 25.14 5.59
CA ALA A 692 7.26 26.34 4.78
C ALA A 692 6.61 26.01 3.42
N ALA A 693 7.02 24.92 2.76
CA ALA A 693 6.55 24.60 1.41
C ALA A 693 5.02 24.42 1.32
N PRO A 694 4.33 23.70 2.22
CA PRO A 694 2.86 23.60 2.20
C PRO A 694 2.15 24.94 2.36
N ILE A 695 2.73 25.89 3.10
CA ILE A 695 2.14 27.24 3.29
C ILE A 695 2.13 27.98 1.95
N VAL A 696 3.25 27.91 1.22
CA VAL A 696 3.39 28.53 -0.10
C VAL A 696 2.42 27.90 -1.09
N THR A 697 2.36 26.56 -1.16
CA THR A 697 1.45 25.88 -2.10
C THR A 697 -0.01 26.12 -1.76
N TRP A 698 -0.35 26.18 -0.46
CA TRP A 698 -1.71 26.50 -0.02
C TRP A 698 -2.14 27.91 -0.42
N PHE A 699 -1.27 28.91 -0.25
CA PHE A 699 -1.58 30.29 -0.67
C PHE A 699 -1.82 30.37 -2.18
N LEU A 700 -0.98 29.68 -2.98
CA LEU A 700 -1.13 29.62 -4.43
C LEU A 700 -2.39 28.86 -4.87
N ALA A 701 -2.70 27.74 -4.23
CA ALA A 701 -3.92 26.98 -4.49
C ALA A 701 -5.18 27.79 -4.17
N ARG A 702 -5.17 28.55 -3.07
CA ARG A 702 -6.29 29.44 -2.71
C ARG A 702 -6.43 30.63 -3.66
N ARG A 703 -5.32 31.16 -4.18
CA ARG A 703 -5.33 32.27 -5.13
C ARG A 703 -5.76 31.84 -6.54
N TYR A 704 -5.47 30.60 -6.92
CA TYR A 704 -5.74 30.01 -8.23
C TYR A 704 -6.32 28.58 -8.10
N PRO A 705 -7.58 28.44 -7.66
CA PRO A 705 -8.14 27.13 -7.28
C PRO A 705 -8.36 26.16 -8.44
N ARG A 706 -8.58 26.67 -9.65
CA ARG A 706 -8.69 25.86 -10.88
C ARG A 706 -7.35 25.58 -11.57
N SER A 707 -6.23 25.94 -10.94
CA SER A 707 -4.89 25.77 -11.50
C SER A 707 -4.22 24.46 -11.03
N VAL A 708 -3.04 24.17 -11.57
CA VAL A 708 -2.20 23.02 -11.20
C VAL A 708 -1.87 22.97 -9.71
N TRP A 709 -1.88 24.11 -9.01
CA TRP A 709 -1.55 24.23 -7.59
C TRP A 709 -2.44 23.42 -6.65
N ARG A 710 -3.68 23.11 -7.06
CA ARG A 710 -4.56 22.20 -6.31
C ARG A 710 -4.01 20.78 -6.23
N TYR A 711 -3.31 20.35 -7.28
CA TYR A 711 -2.76 19.00 -7.40
C TYR A 711 -1.37 18.86 -6.76
N VAL A 712 -0.75 19.97 -6.33
CA VAL A 712 0.58 19.95 -5.69
C VAL A 712 0.44 19.53 -4.23
N SER A 713 1.07 18.41 -3.89
CA SER A 713 1.09 17.85 -2.54
C SER A 713 2.53 17.76 -2.05
N THR A 714 2.95 18.75 -1.27
CA THR A 714 4.29 18.80 -0.68
C THR A 714 4.61 17.61 0.23
N PRO A 715 3.66 16.98 0.97
CA PRO A 715 3.96 15.76 1.70
C PRO A 715 4.38 14.61 0.78
N LEU A 716 3.81 14.49 -0.41
CA LEU A 716 4.19 13.47 -1.39
C LEU A 716 5.53 13.78 -2.06
N ILE A 717 5.82 15.05 -2.33
CA ILE A 717 7.11 15.47 -2.90
C ILE A 717 8.26 15.09 -1.95
N PHE A 718 8.09 15.29 -0.64
CA PHE A 718 9.16 14.98 0.32
C PHE A 718 9.12 13.55 0.85
N GLY A 719 7.94 12.99 1.07
CA GLY A 719 7.76 11.70 1.73
C GLY A 719 7.42 10.54 0.81
N GLY A 720 7.10 10.80 -0.46
CA GLY A 720 6.76 9.76 -1.44
C GLY A 720 7.93 8.81 -1.72
N SER A 721 9.17 9.24 -1.46
CA SER A 721 10.39 8.44 -1.59
C SER A 721 10.74 7.60 -0.34
N GLY A 722 9.78 7.38 0.56
CA GLY A 722 10.03 6.80 1.90
C GLY A 722 10.64 5.38 1.91
N TYR A 723 10.56 4.64 0.80
CA TYR A 723 11.19 3.31 0.65
C TYR A 723 12.63 3.35 0.13
N LEU A 724 13.21 4.53 -0.12
CA LEU A 724 14.57 4.68 -0.63
C LEU A 724 15.56 5.00 0.51
N PRO A 725 16.55 4.13 0.81
CA PRO A 725 16.70 2.70 0.43
C PRO A 725 15.80 1.75 1.26
N PRO A 726 15.55 0.49 0.81
CA PRO A 726 16.25 -0.28 -0.24
C PRO A 726 15.73 -0.10 -1.67
N ALA A 727 14.58 0.53 -1.90
CA ALA A 727 14.11 0.82 -3.27
C ALA A 727 15.08 1.80 -3.96
N THR A 728 15.26 1.69 -5.28
CA THR A 728 16.19 2.53 -6.06
C THR A 728 15.47 3.60 -6.89
N VAL A 729 16.19 4.63 -7.31
CA VAL A 729 15.64 5.67 -8.20
C VAL A 729 15.05 5.04 -9.47
N TYR A 730 15.70 4.01 -9.99
CA TYR A 730 15.20 3.20 -11.11
C TYR A 730 13.78 2.69 -10.89
N ILE A 731 13.51 2.08 -9.73
CA ILE A 731 12.20 1.52 -9.37
C ILE A 731 11.13 2.60 -9.38
N TYR A 732 11.41 3.75 -8.75
CA TYR A 732 10.49 4.89 -8.75
C TYR A 732 10.21 5.40 -10.16
N LEU A 733 11.24 5.55 -10.99
CA LEU A 733 11.07 6.04 -12.35
C LEU A 733 10.27 5.06 -13.22
N CYS A 734 10.53 3.75 -13.13
CA CYS A 734 9.74 2.74 -13.83
C CYS A 734 8.27 2.75 -13.39
N TRP A 735 8.01 2.80 -12.08
CA TRP A 735 6.67 2.96 -11.52
C TRP A 735 5.97 4.23 -12.05
N GLY A 736 6.70 5.35 -12.10
CA GLY A 736 6.20 6.63 -12.59
C GLY A 736 5.84 6.62 -14.07
N VAL A 737 6.67 5.98 -14.91
CA VAL A 737 6.42 5.84 -16.36
C VAL A 737 5.13 5.05 -16.60
N VAL A 738 5.01 3.86 -16.00
CA VAL A 738 3.81 3.03 -16.14
C VAL A 738 2.57 3.74 -15.60
N GLY A 739 2.68 4.36 -14.43
CA GLY A 739 1.59 5.13 -13.82
C GLY A 739 1.13 6.31 -14.68
N THR A 740 2.06 7.00 -15.34
CA THR A 740 1.74 8.09 -16.27
C THR A 740 1.02 7.56 -17.52
N VAL A 741 1.48 6.45 -18.08
CA VAL A 741 0.82 5.81 -19.25
C VAL A 741 -0.63 5.47 -18.94
N PHE A 742 -0.90 4.80 -17.83
CA PHE A 742 -2.26 4.36 -17.49
C PHE A 742 -3.15 5.50 -16.96
N ASN A 743 -2.67 6.30 -16.01
CA ASN A 743 -3.50 7.28 -15.31
C ASN A 743 -3.58 8.65 -15.99
N TYR A 744 -2.66 8.99 -16.90
CA TYR A 744 -2.72 10.24 -17.65
C TYR A 744 -3.12 10.01 -19.11
N PHE A 745 -2.38 9.17 -19.86
CA PHE A 745 -2.65 8.99 -21.29
C PHE A 745 -3.88 8.12 -21.55
N ILE A 746 -3.94 6.92 -20.98
CA ILE A 746 -5.06 5.99 -21.20
C ILE A 746 -6.34 6.54 -20.58
N LYS A 747 -6.30 7.01 -19.33
CA LYS A 747 -7.48 7.57 -18.65
C LYS A 747 -8.14 8.74 -19.39
N ARG A 748 -7.35 9.60 -20.06
CA ARG A 748 -7.88 10.74 -20.83
C ARG A 748 -8.40 10.35 -22.20
N ARG A 749 -7.73 9.42 -22.90
CA ARG A 749 -8.09 9.04 -24.28
C ARG A 749 -9.16 7.95 -24.34
N TRP A 750 -9.13 7.01 -23.41
CA TRP A 750 -10.02 5.84 -23.34
C TRP A 750 -10.59 5.70 -21.93
N ASN A 751 -11.32 6.73 -21.50
CA ASN A 751 -11.84 6.83 -20.14
C ASN A 751 -12.76 5.65 -19.76
N GLY A 752 -13.65 5.24 -20.65
CA GLY A 752 -14.56 4.11 -20.43
C GLY A 752 -13.82 2.78 -20.24
N TRP A 753 -12.74 2.55 -21.01
CA TRP A 753 -11.88 1.40 -20.79
C TRP A 753 -11.17 1.46 -19.43
N TRP A 754 -10.63 2.63 -19.07
CA TRP A 754 -9.92 2.80 -17.78
C TRP A 754 -10.86 2.54 -16.60
N LEU A 755 -12.05 3.14 -16.58
CA LEU A 755 -13.03 2.95 -15.50
C LEU A 755 -13.46 1.48 -15.33
N GLN A 756 -13.59 0.74 -16.43
CA GLN A 756 -14.06 -0.64 -16.39
C GLN A 756 -12.95 -1.68 -16.13
N TYR A 757 -11.76 -1.50 -16.69
CA TYR A 757 -10.73 -2.54 -16.75
C TYR A 757 -9.42 -2.20 -16.05
N ASN A 758 -9.12 -0.95 -15.71
CA ASN A 758 -7.80 -0.58 -15.15
C ASN A 758 -7.50 -1.33 -13.85
N TYR A 759 -8.44 -1.31 -12.90
CA TYR A 759 -8.26 -2.01 -11.63
C TYR A 759 -8.24 -3.53 -11.78
N VAL A 760 -9.02 -4.08 -12.72
CA VAL A 760 -8.99 -5.52 -13.05
C VAL A 760 -7.64 -5.92 -13.65
N THR A 761 -7.07 -5.06 -14.51
CA THR A 761 -5.75 -5.25 -15.11
C THR A 761 -4.66 -5.25 -14.05
N SER A 762 -4.70 -4.29 -13.10
CA SER A 762 -3.80 -4.24 -11.95
C SER A 762 -3.85 -5.54 -11.14
N ALA A 763 -5.06 -5.98 -10.76
CA ALA A 763 -5.24 -7.21 -10.00
C ALA A 763 -4.71 -8.44 -10.75
N ALA A 764 -4.94 -8.51 -12.07
CA ALA A 764 -4.49 -9.62 -12.90
C ALA A 764 -2.96 -9.68 -13.05
N LEU A 765 -2.30 -8.53 -13.25
CA LEU A 765 -0.84 -8.44 -13.34
C LEU A 765 -0.17 -8.89 -12.03
N ASP A 766 -0.64 -8.36 -10.88
CA ASP A 766 -0.14 -8.72 -9.56
C ASP A 766 -0.34 -10.21 -9.27
N SER A 767 -1.53 -10.74 -9.59
CA SER A 767 -1.86 -12.15 -9.34
C SER A 767 -1.07 -13.11 -10.22
N GLY A 768 -0.96 -12.82 -11.52
CA GLY A 768 -0.18 -13.63 -12.45
C GLY A 768 1.31 -13.66 -12.08
N LEU A 769 1.86 -12.51 -11.69
CA LEU A 769 3.22 -12.41 -11.16
C LEU A 769 3.41 -13.30 -9.92
N ILE A 770 2.51 -13.23 -8.94
CA ILE A 770 2.68 -14.00 -7.69
C ILE A 770 2.55 -15.50 -7.94
N PHE A 771 1.58 -15.95 -8.74
CA PHE A 771 1.49 -17.37 -9.10
C PHE A 771 2.76 -17.88 -9.80
N SER A 772 3.30 -17.10 -10.73
CA SER A 772 4.53 -17.44 -11.43
C SER A 772 5.72 -17.49 -10.46
N THR A 773 5.84 -16.49 -9.59
CA THR A 773 6.88 -16.42 -8.55
C THR A 773 6.82 -17.61 -7.59
N LEU A 774 5.63 -17.98 -7.12
CA LEU A 774 5.46 -19.12 -6.22
C LEU A 774 5.85 -20.43 -6.90
N ILE A 775 5.48 -20.65 -8.16
CA ILE A 775 5.86 -21.86 -8.89
C ILE A 775 7.37 -21.89 -9.12
N ILE A 776 7.97 -20.82 -9.62
CA ILE A 776 9.43 -20.71 -9.80
C ILE A 776 10.15 -20.99 -8.48
N PHE A 777 9.64 -20.43 -7.38
CA PHE A 777 10.20 -20.66 -6.06
C PHE A 777 10.14 -22.13 -5.63
N PHE A 778 8.96 -22.74 -5.61
CA PHE A 778 8.80 -24.10 -5.11
C PHE A 778 9.42 -25.16 -6.03
N THR A 779 9.48 -24.91 -7.34
CA THR A 779 9.99 -25.90 -8.30
C THR A 779 11.48 -25.75 -8.60
N LEU A 780 12.01 -24.53 -8.61
CA LEU A 780 13.39 -24.25 -9.04
C LEU A 780 14.27 -23.76 -7.89
N TYR A 781 13.89 -22.68 -7.20
CA TYR A 781 14.73 -22.13 -6.13
C TYR A 781 14.87 -23.09 -4.93
N LEU A 782 13.78 -23.76 -4.53
CA LEU A 782 13.80 -24.70 -3.40
C LEU A 782 14.55 -26.00 -3.73
N THR A 783 14.60 -26.38 -5.01
CA THR A 783 15.39 -27.52 -5.49
C THR A 783 16.86 -27.17 -5.75
N LEU A 784 17.27 -25.93 -5.44
CA LEU A 784 18.61 -25.39 -5.72
C LEU A 784 19.00 -25.52 -7.20
N ALA A 785 18.02 -25.48 -8.10
CA ALA A 785 18.28 -25.43 -9.53
C ALA A 785 19.09 -24.17 -9.85
N GLN A 786 20.07 -24.29 -10.74
CA GLN A 786 20.82 -23.13 -11.21
C GLN A 786 20.07 -22.47 -12.37
N ALA A 787 20.04 -21.14 -12.36
CA ALA A 787 19.52 -20.39 -13.50
C ALA A 787 20.37 -20.70 -14.76
N PRO A 788 19.80 -20.60 -15.97
CA PRO A 788 20.54 -20.88 -17.19
C PRO A 788 21.81 -20.03 -17.29
N GLU A 789 22.97 -20.66 -17.50
CA GLU A 789 24.25 -19.96 -17.63
C GLU A 789 24.40 -19.36 -19.04
N TRP A 790 24.13 -18.06 -19.16
CA TRP A 790 24.38 -17.31 -20.39
C TRP A 790 24.48 -15.81 -20.09
N PHE A 791 24.72 -14.98 -21.11
CA PHE A 791 24.94 -13.54 -20.95
C PHE A 791 23.86 -12.85 -20.09
N GLY A 792 22.59 -13.17 -20.30
CA GLY A 792 21.49 -12.51 -19.61
C GLY A 792 21.40 -12.74 -18.10
N ASN A 793 22.05 -13.80 -17.59
CA ASN A 793 22.08 -14.15 -16.17
C ASN A 793 23.47 -13.98 -15.54
N ASN A 794 24.54 -13.96 -16.35
CA ASN A 794 25.91 -13.79 -15.85
C ASN A 794 26.46 -12.40 -16.23
N GLY A 795 26.60 -12.12 -17.53
CA GLY A 795 27.19 -10.87 -18.02
C GLY A 795 26.37 -9.62 -17.69
N ALA A 796 25.04 -9.72 -17.76
CA ALA A 796 24.15 -8.61 -17.40
C ALA A 796 24.22 -8.24 -15.90
N LEU A 797 24.60 -9.20 -15.05
CA LEU A 797 24.73 -9.02 -13.60
C LEU A 797 26.17 -8.71 -13.17
N ASP A 798 27.17 -8.95 -14.03
CA ASP A 798 28.58 -8.64 -13.76
C ASP A 798 28.95 -7.23 -14.23
N THR A 799 28.37 -6.22 -13.58
CA THR A 799 28.69 -4.81 -13.81
C THR A 799 29.11 -4.14 -12.51
N LEU A 800 29.83 -3.01 -12.58
CA LEU A 800 30.18 -2.24 -11.37
C LEU A 800 28.94 -1.77 -10.61
N ASP A 801 27.84 -1.48 -11.30
CA ASP A 801 26.56 -1.09 -10.69
C ASP A 801 25.94 -2.24 -9.88
N MET A 802 25.76 -3.40 -10.51
CA MET A 802 25.13 -4.57 -9.87
C MET A 802 25.94 -5.06 -8.66
N ASN A 803 27.26 -4.92 -8.72
CA ASN A 803 28.17 -5.31 -7.65
C ASN A 803 28.41 -4.22 -6.60
N PHE A 804 27.74 -3.06 -6.66
CA PHE A 804 27.95 -1.90 -5.76
C PHE A 804 29.40 -1.39 -5.72
N LYS A 805 30.15 -1.54 -6.82
CA LYS A 805 31.57 -1.17 -6.96
C LYS A 805 31.79 0.08 -7.82
N ALA A 806 30.73 0.73 -8.27
CA ALA A 806 30.81 1.97 -9.05
C ALA A 806 31.25 3.16 -8.16
N ILE A 807 32.55 3.24 -7.86
CA ILE A 807 33.18 4.22 -6.97
C ILE A 807 34.17 5.08 -7.78
N GLN A 808 34.17 6.39 -7.56
CA GLN A 808 35.04 7.32 -8.30
C GLN A 808 36.45 7.38 -7.73
N LEU A 809 36.56 7.37 -6.40
CA LEU A 809 37.81 7.49 -5.65
C LEU A 809 38.05 6.20 -4.84
N PRO A 810 38.52 5.11 -5.48
CA PRO A 810 38.86 3.89 -4.74
C PRO A 810 40.04 4.15 -3.80
N LEU A 811 39.95 3.69 -2.56
CA LEU A 811 41.03 3.79 -1.58
C LEU A 811 42.16 2.82 -1.89
N LYS A 812 43.41 3.23 -1.68
CA LYS A 812 44.53 2.29 -1.68
C LYS A 812 44.56 1.52 -0.36
N LYS A 813 45.27 0.39 -0.37
CA LYS A 813 45.38 -0.49 0.81
C LYS A 813 46.01 0.26 1.98
N GLY A 814 45.25 0.42 3.07
CA GLY A 814 45.69 1.08 4.30
C GLY A 814 45.36 2.58 4.38
N GLU A 815 44.76 3.17 3.35
CA GLU A 815 44.27 4.55 3.39
C GLU A 815 42.88 4.63 4.03
N THR A 816 42.61 5.76 4.68
CA THR A 816 41.30 6.11 5.25
C THR A 816 40.82 7.45 4.70
N PHE A 817 39.51 7.63 4.55
CA PHE A 817 38.91 8.93 4.22
C PHE A 817 38.05 9.45 5.37
N GLY A 818 37.74 10.74 5.35
CA GLY A 818 36.91 11.38 6.37
C GLY A 818 37.60 12.48 7.16
N PRO A 819 36.87 13.07 8.13
CA PRO A 819 37.45 14.04 9.04
C PRO A 819 38.36 13.35 10.07
N SER A 820 39.41 14.06 10.51
CA SER A 820 40.35 13.57 11.54
C SER A 820 39.78 13.61 12.96
N SER A 821 38.70 14.36 13.18
CA SER A 821 37.97 14.43 14.45
C SER A 821 36.47 14.51 14.20
N TRP A 822 35.68 13.92 15.09
CA TRP A 822 34.21 13.88 14.99
C TRP A 822 33.55 13.84 16.38
N PRO A 823 32.25 14.21 16.48
CA PRO A 823 31.54 14.34 17.74
C PRO A 823 31.20 13.02 18.43
#